data_AF-A0A8J3NUP3-F1
#
_entry.id   AF-A0A8J3NUP3-F1
#
_cell.length_a   1.000
_cell.length_b   1.000
_cell.length_c   1.000
_cell.angle_alpha   90.00
_cell.angle_beta   90.00
_cell.angle_gamma   90.00
#
_symmetry.space_group_name_H-M   'P 1'
#
loop_
_entity.id
_entity.type
_entity.pdbx_description
1 polymer ?
#
loop_
_entity_poly.entity_id
_entity_poly.type
_entity_poly.pdbx_seq_one_letter_code
_entity_poly.pdbx_strand_id
1 'polypeptide(L)'
;MAVEADGRHGRIVVQANWPPALLRQADEAAARFGASVRAAFDAAVLAAADCVSGVVAKPDPAVHRMPLCADAARFAVAARALIGLRPDQLEVLKQFQPFYVLPEAAGPLTLHLGHVMAQLAAMTDPTRARTRRRVAVWAHSADPDVEVDPPRQVLTMDVEDDGVLERKRTIATFELSAPGRTRPSANPNIAFDLIINDEPWPLDMDDHFGSRSAIAVAAASEFIRSLQRSAAPRPPLRLRQRPQPTPAAHRTDPTWLPLDLTHAPDAREAFDAPDVALATHTDDSGNLTILIKAKDGLFGRPIAPALALDPHMPQGLAAEEATLDAASTWGLPDFVFNPQQTEKGSGLRELGDGTIITGSRAVALQVKSRDRVTDNPVRERSWMAKKAIEGARQAAGSVRTLSTQPMALTNGRGRTVVCDGNAVSWVGVVVLDHSDPPEGVLPDLPATRLPTVAVLRRDWDFLFDHLRSVSAVVDYFHRVAHEAGQALGTEAVRYFELADADEQAAEQGPRPWAQTFGAKQVSHPLLPKRPVSSTDDTGHAVFRIILEDIAEGPFDHDEADRLRLLGLLDRLAVTERAELGRLLLDSLEEVAAADVGTRWRFRRVIQDEARLQLAFGVCTHFTETHRIAFSNWAMLRHTDFVDTRVGPDADAVWTVAVLLTPRFDGARPWDTSMNAMQGDLGLTADDLTAIRAQWKS
;
A
#
# COMPACT_ATOMS: atom_id res chain seq x y z
N MET A 1 -44.74 -22.46 25.02
CA MET A 1 -44.31 -23.54 25.93
C MET A 1 -45.50 -24.44 26.23
N ALA A 2 -45.28 -25.74 26.35
CA ALA A 2 -46.26 -26.70 26.83
C ALA A 2 -45.61 -27.67 27.81
N VAL A 3 -46.29 -27.96 28.92
CA VAL A 3 -45.95 -29.06 29.82
C VAL A 3 -46.84 -30.25 29.45
N GLU A 4 -46.23 -31.33 29.00
CA GLU A 4 -46.93 -32.55 28.63
C GLU A 4 -46.60 -33.61 29.67
N ALA A 5 -47.58 -34.00 30.49
CA ALA A 5 -47.41 -35.00 31.54
C ALA A 5 -48.40 -36.15 31.37
N ASP A 6 -47.91 -37.39 31.44
CA ASP A 6 -48.69 -38.62 31.45
C ASP A 6 -48.47 -39.36 32.78
N GLY A 7 -49.34 -39.06 33.76
CA GLY A 7 -49.27 -39.65 35.09
C GLY A 7 -48.01 -39.22 35.87
N ARG A 8 -46.99 -40.08 35.87
CA ARG A 8 -45.72 -39.88 36.61
C ARG A 8 -44.62 -39.22 35.80
N HIS A 9 -44.67 -39.27 34.48
CA HIS A 9 -43.62 -38.69 33.63
C HIS A 9 -44.14 -37.44 32.94
N GLY A 10 -43.28 -36.43 32.80
CA GLY A 10 -43.59 -35.23 32.05
C GLY A 10 -42.42 -34.73 31.23
N ARG A 11 -42.72 -33.86 30.27
CA ARG A 11 -41.74 -33.15 29.46
C ARG A 11 -42.09 -31.69 29.32
N ILE A 12 -41.07 -30.85 29.34
CA ILE A 12 -41.16 -29.42 29.08
C ILE A 12 -40.80 -29.20 27.62
N VAL A 13 -41.71 -28.60 26.88
CA VAL A 13 -41.54 -28.40 25.44
C VAL A 13 -41.67 -26.92 25.09
N VAL A 14 -40.69 -26.42 24.37
CA VAL A 14 -40.70 -25.07 23.80
C VAL A 14 -41.06 -25.13 22.32
N GLN A 15 -41.76 -24.10 21.85
CA GLN A 15 -42.19 -23.98 20.46
C GLN A 15 -41.98 -22.54 20.02
N ALA A 16 -41.31 -22.38 18.89
CA ALA A 16 -41.13 -21.09 18.25
C ALA A 16 -42.24 -20.88 17.20
N ASN A 17 -43.12 -19.91 17.45
CA ASN A 17 -44.18 -19.53 16.50
C ASN A 17 -43.76 -18.27 15.75
N TRP A 18 -43.00 -18.45 14.68
CA TRP A 18 -42.62 -17.35 13.80
C TRP A 18 -43.77 -16.99 12.85
N PRO A 19 -44.20 -15.72 12.80
CA PRO A 19 -45.06 -15.26 11.72
C PRO A 19 -44.38 -15.54 10.37
N PRO A 20 -45.03 -16.21 9.39
CA PRO A 20 -44.39 -16.59 8.13
C PRO A 20 -43.78 -15.39 7.37
N ALA A 21 -44.37 -14.20 7.51
CA ALA A 21 -43.83 -12.98 6.93
C ALA A 21 -42.51 -12.54 7.58
N LEU A 22 -42.42 -12.58 8.91
CA LEU A 22 -41.22 -12.20 9.66
C LEU A 22 -40.06 -13.15 9.35
N LEU A 23 -40.34 -14.45 9.26
CA LEU A 23 -39.34 -15.45 8.93
C LEU A 23 -38.77 -15.24 7.51
N ARG A 24 -39.63 -14.98 6.52
CA ARG A 24 -39.17 -14.64 5.16
C ARG A 24 -38.30 -13.38 5.15
N GLN A 25 -38.71 -12.35 5.89
CA GLN A 25 -37.93 -11.11 6.00
C GLN A 25 -36.56 -11.36 6.63
N ALA A 26 -36.47 -12.19 7.67
CA ALA A 26 -35.21 -12.56 8.31
C ALA A 26 -34.28 -13.34 7.35
N ASP A 27 -34.82 -14.34 6.64
CA ASP A 27 -34.06 -15.11 5.64
C ASP A 27 -33.55 -14.24 4.48
N GLU A 28 -34.38 -13.32 3.98
CA GLU A 28 -33.98 -12.35 2.95
C GLU A 28 -32.93 -11.36 3.45
N ALA A 29 -33.06 -10.90 4.70
CA ALA A 29 -32.08 -10.00 5.32
C ALA A 29 -30.72 -10.69 5.49
N ALA A 30 -30.71 -11.93 5.98
CA ALA A 30 -29.49 -12.73 6.10
C ALA A 30 -28.85 -12.99 4.73
N ALA A 31 -29.66 -13.28 3.71
CA ALA A 31 -29.16 -13.45 2.34
C ALA A 31 -28.50 -12.19 1.79
N ARG A 32 -29.16 -11.03 1.94
CA ARG A 32 -28.59 -9.73 1.53
C ARG A 32 -27.33 -9.40 2.29
N PHE A 33 -27.30 -9.65 3.60
CA PHE A 33 -26.13 -9.44 4.44
C PHE A 33 -24.93 -10.27 3.94
N GLY A 34 -25.10 -11.59 3.82
CA GLY A 34 -24.03 -12.48 3.34
C GLY A 34 -23.55 -12.11 1.93
N ALA A 35 -24.48 -11.76 1.02
CA ALA A 35 -24.15 -11.31 -0.32
C ALA A 35 -23.35 -9.99 -0.32
N SER A 36 -23.71 -9.02 0.51
CA SER A 36 -22.99 -7.74 0.64
C SER A 36 -21.59 -7.91 1.20
N VAL A 37 -21.44 -8.71 2.27
CA VAL A 37 -20.12 -9.01 2.85
C VAL A 37 -19.26 -9.71 1.80
N ARG A 38 -19.80 -10.73 1.12
CA ARG A 38 -19.08 -11.44 0.06
C ARG A 38 -18.71 -10.52 -1.12
N ALA A 39 -19.60 -9.62 -1.53
CA ALA A 39 -19.30 -8.66 -2.58
C ALA A 39 -18.15 -7.71 -2.20
N ALA A 40 -18.01 -7.35 -0.91
CA ALA A 40 -16.88 -6.56 -0.44
C ALA A 40 -15.55 -7.34 -0.57
N PHE A 41 -15.53 -8.62 -0.18
CA PHE A 41 -14.36 -9.49 -0.41
C PHE A 41 -14.03 -9.64 -1.90
N ASP A 42 -15.03 -9.92 -2.75
CA ASP A 42 -14.84 -10.08 -4.19
C ASP A 42 -14.30 -8.78 -4.83
N ALA A 43 -14.85 -7.63 -4.45
CA ALA A 43 -14.39 -6.33 -4.93
C ALA A 43 -12.95 -6.03 -4.50
N ALA A 44 -12.56 -6.42 -3.28
CA ALA A 44 -11.20 -6.24 -2.79
C ALA A 44 -10.19 -7.13 -3.54
N VAL A 45 -10.56 -8.38 -3.84
CA VAL A 45 -9.73 -9.28 -4.67
C VAL A 45 -9.56 -8.73 -6.08
N LEU A 46 -10.65 -8.29 -6.72
CA LEU A 46 -10.60 -7.69 -8.04
C LEU A 46 -9.75 -6.41 -8.06
N ALA A 47 -9.94 -5.54 -7.06
CA ALA A 47 -9.15 -4.31 -6.93
C ALA A 47 -7.66 -4.61 -6.73
N ALA A 48 -7.31 -5.58 -5.88
CA ALA A 48 -5.93 -5.99 -5.67
C ALA A 48 -5.27 -6.49 -6.97
N ALA A 49 -5.97 -7.33 -7.74
CA ALA A 49 -5.48 -7.78 -9.05
C ALA A 49 -5.35 -6.63 -10.05
N ASP A 50 -6.31 -5.70 -10.08
CA ASP A 50 -6.28 -4.54 -10.98
C ASP A 50 -5.13 -3.59 -10.64
N CYS A 51 -4.83 -3.40 -9.34
CA CYS A 51 -3.70 -2.60 -8.90
C CYS A 51 -2.35 -3.17 -9.35
N VAL A 52 -2.22 -4.50 -9.42
CA VAL A 52 -0.96 -5.17 -9.76
C VAL A 52 -0.81 -5.34 -11.28
N SER A 53 -1.85 -5.85 -11.95
CA SER A 53 -1.77 -6.22 -13.38
C SER A 53 -2.63 -5.37 -14.31
N GLY A 54 -3.56 -4.54 -13.80
CA GLY A 54 -4.54 -3.82 -14.61
C GLY A 54 -3.96 -2.88 -15.68
N VAL A 55 -2.72 -2.42 -15.49
CA VAL A 55 -1.96 -1.65 -16.48
C VAL A 55 -1.60 -2.47 -17.71
N VAL A 56 -1.39 -3.77 -17.54
CA VAL A 56 -0.92 -4.70 -18.58
C VAL A 56 -2.06 -5.58 -19.09
N ALA A 57 -2.87 -6.11 -18.19
CA ALA A 57 -4.02 -6.96 -18.47
C ALA A 57 -5.13 -6.71 -17.44
N LYS A 58 -6.33 -6.38 -17.93
CA LYS A 58 -7.48 -6.15 -17.05
C LYS A 58 -7.96 -7.46 -16.43
N PRO A 59 -8.10 -7.55 -15.10
CA PRO A 59 -8.63 -8.73 -14.43
C PRO A 59 -10.13 -8.91 -14.75
N ASP A 60 -10.55 -10.18 -14.93
CA ASP A 60 -11.95 -10.54 -15.17
C ASP A 60 -12.75 -10.61 -13.85
N PRO A 61 -13.79 -9.77 -13.64
CA PRO A 61 -14.65 -9.81 -12.45
C PRO A 61 -15.39 -11.14 -12.22
N ALA A 62 -15.55 -11.97 -13.25
CA ALA A 62 -16.13 -13.30 -13.10
C ALA A 62 -15.17 -14.28 -12.42
N VAL A 63 -13.86 -14.09 -12.64
CA VAL A 63 -12.79 -14.96 -12.12
C VAL A 63 -12.23 -14.43 -10.80
N HIS A 64 -12.04 -13.11 -10.68
CA HIS A 64 -11.39 -12.46 -9.54
C HIS A 64 -12.37 -12.25 -8.37
N ARG A 65 -12.73 -13.36 -7.73
CA ARG A 65 -13.62 -13.43 -6.58
C ARG A 65 -12.94 -14.16 -5.43
N MET A 66 -13.30 -13.85 -4.19
CA MET A 66 -12.75 -14.49 -3.01
C MET A 66 -13.11 -15.99 -2.99
N PRO A 67 -12.16 -16.91 -3.17
CA PRO A 67 -12.48 -18.32 -3.27
C PRO A 67 -12.71 -18.87 -1.86
N LEU A 68 -13.96 -18.90 -1.36
CA LEU A 68 -14.28 -19.50 -0.05
C LEU A 68 -14.22 -21.04 -0.14
N CYS A 69 -13.05 -21.61 0.13
CA CYS A 69 -12.78 -23.03 -0.04
C CYS A 69 -12.89 -23.79 1.28
N ALA A 70 -13.38 -25.04 1.21
CA ALA A 70 -13.49 -25.91 2.38
C ALA A 70 -12.15 -26.54 2.80
N ASP A 71 -11.15 -26.54 1.92
CA ASP A 71 -9.84 -27.15 2.16
C ASP A 71 -8.74 -26.47 1.32
N ALA A 72 -7.49 -26.71 1.72
CA ALA A 72 -6.31 -26.10 1.11
C ALA A 72 -6.06 -26.56 -0.34
N ALA A 73 -6.47 -27.79 -0.71
CA ALA A 73 -6.27 -28.32 -2.05
C ALA A 73 -7.15 -27.59 -3.07
N ARG A 74 -8.42 -27.37 -2.72
CA ARG A 74 -9.36 -26.57 -3.52
C ARG A 74 -8.91 -25.12 -3.63
N PHE A 75 -8.39 -24.55 -2.54
CA PHE A 75 -7.83 -23.21 -2.57
C PHE A 75 -6.66 -23.10 -3.54
N ALA A 76 -5.71 -24.04 -3.53
CA ALA A 76 -4.57 -24.03 -4.44
C ALA A 76 -4.98 -24.06 -5.93
N VAL A 77 -6.07 -24.75 -6.27
CA VAL A 77 -6.63 -24.75 -7.63
C VAL A 77 -7.27 -23.40 -7.96
N ALA A 78 -8.07 -22.84 -7.05
CA ALA A 78 -8.74 -21.56 -7.27
C ALA A 78 -7.74 -20.39 -7.36
N ALA A 79 -6.71 -20.39 -6.51
CA ALA A 79 -5.66 -19.38 -6.49
C ALA A 79 -4.92 -19.26 -7.83
N ARG A 80 -4.75 -20.37 -8.57
CA ARG A 80 -4.13 -20.36 -9.91
C ARG A 80 -4.95 -19.60 -10.95
N ALA A 81 -6.26 -19.47 -10.76
CA ALA A 81 -7.12 -18.72 -11.66
C ALA A 81 -7.12 -17.20 -11.36
N LEU A 82 -6.65 -16.80 -10.17
CA LEU A 82 -6.59 -15.40 -9.73
C LEU A 82 -5.32 -14.72 -10.24
N ILE A 83 -5.27 -14.59 -11.55
CA ILE A 83 -4.20 -13.93 -12.29
C ILE A 83 -3.98 -12.49 -11.79
N GLY A 84 -2.73 -12.05 -11.68
CA GLY A 84 -2.40 -10.68 -11.27
C GLY A 84 -2.37 -10.49 -9.76
N LEU A 85 -2.66 -11.50 -8.94
CA LEU A 85 -2.37 -11.43 -7.50
C LEU A 85 -0.92 -11.83 -7.19
N ARG A 86 -0.29 -11.13 -6.25
CA ARG A 86 1.05 -11.44 -5.73
C ARG A 86 1.02 -12.57 -4.69
N PRO A 87 2.14 -13.27 -4.43
CA PRO A 87 2.20 -14.34 -3.43
C PRO A 87 1.75 -13.92 -2.01
N ASP A 88 2.11 -12.71 -1.57
CA ASP A 88 1.68 -12.15 -0.28
C ASP A 88 0.16 -11.94 -0.23
N GLN A 89 -0.44 -11.46 -1.32
CA GLN A 89 -1.89 -11.32 -1.46
C GLN A 89 -2.59 -12.69 -1.42
N LEU A 90 -2.02 -13.70 -2.09
CA LEU A 90 -2.55 -15.06 -2.05
C LEU A 90 -2.49 -15.67 -0.64
N GLU A 91 -1.45 -15.38 0.14
CA GLU A 91 -1.38 -15.78 1.55
C GLU A 91 -2.41 -15.03 2.42
N VAL A 92 -2.66 -13.74 2.16
CA VAL A 92 -3.79 -13.02 2.80
C VAL A 92 -5.12 -13.71 2.46
N LEU A 93 -5.37 -14.04 1.19
CA LEU A 93 -6.58 -14.77 0.78
C LEU A 93 -6.72 -16.12 1.51
N LYS A 94 -5.60 -16.81 1.73
CA LYS A 94 -5.55 -18.09 2.44
C LYS A 94 -5.87 -17.96 3.93
N GLN A 95 -5.43 -16.88 4.58
CA GLN A 95 -5.69 -16.63 6.01
C GLN A 95 -7.18 -16.43 6.31
N PHE A 96 -7.94 -15.96 5.33
CA PHE A 96 -9.38 -15.73 5.43
C PHE A 96 -10.19 -16.89 4.82
N GLN A 97 -9.64 -18.11 4.82
CA GLN A 97 -10.35 -19.30 4.37
C GLN A 97 -11.06 -20.03 5.52
N PRO A 98 -12.21 -20.67 5.25
CA PRO A 98 -12.90 -21.52 6.22
C PRO A 98 -12.01 -22.57 6.92
N PHE A 99 -11.03 -23.13 6.20
CA PHE A 99 -10.13 -24.17 6.73
C PHE A 99 -8.91 -23.62 7.48
N TYR A 100 -8.69 -22.30 7.46
CA TYR A 100 -7.46 -21.74 7.99
C TYR A 100 -7.50 -21.72 9.52
N VAL A 101 -6.49 -22.34 10.14
CA VAL A 101 -6.30 -22.36 11.60
C VAL A 101 -5.06 -21.54 11.91
N LEU A 102 -5.25 -20.40 12.56
CA LEU A 102 -4.16 -19.56 13.07
C LEU A 102 -3.53 -20.22 14.31
N PRO A 103 -2.24 -19.97 14.60
CA PRO A 103 -1.57 -20.52 15.79
C PRO A 103 -2.27 -20.11 17.10
N GLU A 104 -2.30 -21.00 18.11
CA GLU A 104 -2.99 -20.85 19.40
C GLU A 104 -2.69 -19.55 20.18
N ALA A 105 -1.58 -18.87 19.86
CA ALA A 105 -1.18 -17.60 20.46
C ALA A 105 -2.06 -16.38 20.09
N ALA A 106 -3.04 -16.52 19.17
CA ALA A 106 -3.85 -15.42 18.65
C ALA A 106 -5.17 -15.13 19.43
N GLY A 107 -5.49 -15.90 20.48
CA GLY A 107 -6.62 -15.64 21.39
C GLY A 107 -8.00 -16.22 20.96
N PRO A 108 -9.10 -15.88 21.67
CA PRO A 108 -10.44 -16.44 21.40
C PRO A 108 -11.08 -15.97 20.09
N LEU A 109 -10.63 -14.83 19.56
CA LEU A 109 -11.09 -14.25 18.28
C LEU A 109 -10.79 -15.16 17.08
N THR A 110 -9.84 -16.07 17.26
CA THR A 110 -9.21 -16.87 16.21
C THR A 110 -10.05 -18.07 15.77
N LEU A 111 -10.68 -18.77 16.72
CA LEU A 111 -11.66 -19.84 16.46
C LEU A 111 -12.90 -19.30 15.73
N HIS A 112 -13.30 -18.07 16.03
CA HIS A 112 -14.48 -17.45 15.45
C HIS A 112 -14.31 -17.08 13.97
N LEU A 113 -13.10 -16.77 13.49
CA LEU A 113 -12.89 -16.36 12.10
C LEU A 113 -13.18 -17.50 11.11
N GLY A 114 -12.63 -18.69 11.32
CA GLY A 114 -12.88 -19.86 10.45
C GLY A 114 -14.37 -20.23 10.39
N HIS A 115 -15.04 -20.22 11.56
CA HIS A 115 -16.48 -20.46 11.67
C HIS A 115 -17.31 -19.43 10.88
N VAL A 116 -16.95 -18.15 11.01
CA VAL A 116 -17.61 -17.05 10.29
C VAL A 116 -17.40 -17.17 8.78
N MET A 117 -16.19 -17.50 8.33
CA MET A 117 -15.92 -17.67 6.89
C MET A 117 -16.64 -18.90 6.31
N ALA A 118 -16.75 -19.99 7.07
CA ALA A 118 -17.56 -21.16 6.69
C ALA A 118 -19.04 -20.80 6.54
N GLN A 119 -19.58 -20.00 7.45
CA GLN A 119 -20.96 -19.54 7.37
C GLN A 119 -21.21 -18.54 6.25
N LEU A 120 -20.27 -17.64 5.98
CA LEU A 120 -20.34 -16.77 4.81
C LEU A 120 -20.42 -17.59 3.51
N ALA A 121 -19.62 -18.67 3.43
CA ALA A 121 -19.68 -19.60 2.30
C ALA A 121 -21.06 -20.29 2.20
N ALA A 122 -21.60 -20.77 3.32
CA ALA A 122 -22.92 -21.40 3.36
C ALA A 122 -24.06 -20.45 2.98
N MET A 123 -24.05 -19.21 3.48
CA MET A 123 -25.08 -18.21 3.19
C MET A 123 -25.12 -17.80 1.72
N THR A 124 -23.95 -17.81 1.06
CA THR A 124 -23.76 -17.38 -0.33
C THR A 124 -23.82 -18.54 -1.34
N ASP A 125 -23.90 -19.79 -0.86
CA ASP A 125 -24.05 -20.96 -1.72
C ASP A 125 -25.47 -21.02 -2.35
N PRO A 126 -25.59 -20.87 -3.68
CA PRO A 126 -26.88 -20.88 -4.36
C PRO A 126 -27.59 -22.25 -4.29
N THR A 127 -26.88 -23.34 -4.01
CA THR A 127 -27.47 -24.68 -3.88
C THR A 127 -28.19 -24.85 -2.54
N ARG A 128 -27.61 -24.31 -1.45
CA ARG A 128 -28.18 -24.33 -0.10
C ARG A 128 -29.32 -23.33 0.07
N ALA A 129 -29.25 -22.21 -0.64
CA ALA A 129 -30.29 -21.18 -0.69
C ALA A 129 -31.70 -21.69 -1.06
N ARG A 130 -31.79 -22.87 -1.70
CA ARG A 130 -33.06 -23.45 -2.18
C ARG A 130 -33.64 -24.52 -1.26
N THR A 131 -32.87 -25.04 -0.31
CA THR A 131 -33.19 -26.28 0.41
C THR A 131 -33.38 -26.09 1.92
N ARG A 132 -32.85 -25.01 2.50
CA ARG A 132 -32.89 -24.76 3.94
C ARG A 132 -33.11 -23.27 4.26
N ARG A 133 -33.76 -22.98 5.40
CA ARG A 133 -33.84 -21.62 5.97
C ARG A 133 -32.45 -21.17 6.37
N ARG A 134 -32.14 -19.87 6.26
CA ARG A 134 -30.82 -19.31 6.60
C ARG A 134 -30.74 -18.91 8.07
N VAL A 135 -31.85 -18.53 8.68
CA VAL A 135 -31.92 -18.15 10.09
C VAL A 135 -32.70 -19.20 10.88
N ALA A 136 -32.21 -19.53 12.08
CA ALA A 136 -32.92 -20.38 13.04
C ALA A 136 -32.82 -19.80 14.46
N VAL A 137 -33.62 -20.37 15.37
CA VAL A 137 -33.52 -20.11 16.81
C VAL A 137 -32.66 -21.21 17.41
N TRP A 138 -31.68 -20.82 18.22
CA TRP A 138 -30.92 -21.70 19.08
C TRP A 138 -31.47 -21.60 20.49
N ALA A 139 -31.80 -22.74 21.10
CA ALA A 139 -32.23 -22.84 22.48
C ALA A 139 -31.03 -23.30 23.31
N HIS A 140 -30.65 -22.51 24.32
CA HIS A 140 -29.48 -22.82 25.15
C HIS A 140 -29.67 -22.46 26.62
N SER A 141 -28.78 -22.99 27.45
CA SER A 141 -28.70 -22.66 28.88
C SER A 141 -30.03 -22.93 29.61
N ALA A 142 -30.67 -24.07 29.32
CA ALA A 142 -31.91 -24.46 29.97
C ALA A 142 -31.68 -24.83 31.44
N ASP A 143 -32.42 -24.20 32.35
CA ASP A 143 -32.39 -24.50 33.80
C ASP A 143 -33.82 -24.62 34.38
N PRO A 144 -34.58 -25.64 33.93
CA PRO A 144 -36.01 -25.69 34.13
C PRO A 144 -36.43 -25.94 35.59
N ASP A 145 -37.48 -25.23 36.01
CA ASP A 145 -38.16 -25.40 37.29
C ASP A 145 -39.57 -25.97 37.09
N VAL A 146 -39.98 -26.93 37.92
CA VAL A 146 -41.29 -27.59 37.85
C VAL A 146 -41.98 -27.54 39.21
N GLU A 147 -43.14 -26.88 39.22
CA GLU A 147 -43.98 -26.75 40.40
C GLU A 147 -45.10 -27.80 40.38
N VAL A 148 -45.28 -28.49 41.51
CA VAL A 148 -46.33 -29.49 41.73
C VAL A 148 -47.00 -29.30 43.08
N ASP A 149 -48.32 -29.51 43.12
CA ASP A 149 -49.07 -29.44 44.38
C ASP A 149 -48.65 -30.56 45.35
N PRO A 150 -48.43 -30.25 46.64
CA PRO A 150 -48.21 -31.27 47.66
C PRO A 150 -49.36 -32.30 47.70
N PRO A 151 -49.07 -33.60 47.93
CA PRO A 151 -47.79 -34.17 48.37
C PRO A 151 -46.84 -34.58 47.23
N ARG A 152 -47.10 -34.18 45.98
CA ARG A 152 -46.24 -34.55 44.84
C ARG A 152 -44.91 -33.81 44.92
N GLN A 153 -43.86 -34.47 44.45
CA GLN A 153 -42.51 -33.92 44.35
C GLN A 153 -41.88 -34.36 43.03
N VAL A 154 -41.00 -33.54 42.48
CA VAL A 154 -40.16 -33.90 41.34
C VAL A 154 -39.03 -34.81 41.84
N LEU A 155 -38.91 -36.01 41.28
CA LEU A 155 -37.91 -37.00 41.66
C LEU A 155 -36.62 -36.83 40.85
N THR A 156 -36.76 -36.62 39.54
CA THR A 156 -35.67 -36.47 38.59
C THR A 156 -36.00 -35.39 37.57
N MET A 157 -34.95 -34.73 37.06
CA MET A 157 -35.00 -33.75 35.99
C MET A 157 -33.80 -34.00 35.07
N ASP A 158 -34.06 -34.38 33.83
CA ASP A 158 -33.04 -34.57 32.80
C ASP A 158 -33.19 -33.45 31.76
N VAL A 159 -32.17 -32.61 31.66
CA VAL A 159 -32.14 -31.45 30.74
C VAL A 159 -31.45 -31.87 29.44
N GLU A 160 -32.05 -31.50 28.31
CA GLU A 160 -31.51 -31.77 26.97
C GLU A 160 -30.41 -30.78 26.61
N ASP A 161 -29.44 -31.20 25.79
CA ASP A 161 -28.36 -30.35 25.30
C ASP A 161 -28.91 -29.14 24.52
N ASP A 162 -28.07 -28.12 24.37
CA ASP A 162 -28.35 -26.95 23.54
C ASP A 162 -28.65 -27.36 22.08
N GLY A 163 -29.47 -26.57 21.38
CA GLY A 163 -29.60 -26.78 19.95
C GLY A 163 -30.68 -26.03 19.20
N VAL A 164 -30.76 -26.32 17.90
CA VAL A 164 -31.71 -25.68 16.99
C VAL A 164 -33.16 -25.98 17.39
N LEU A 165 -33.98 -24.93 17.42
CA LEU A 165 -35.43 -24.97 17.61
C LEU A 165 -36.13 -24.74 16.26
N GLU A 166 -36.38 -25.84 15.52
CA GLU A 166 -37.02 -25.75 14.19
C GLU A 166 -38.51 -25.39 14.26
N ARG A 167 -39.23 -26.07 15.16
CA ARG A 167 -40.66 -25.83 15.41
C ARG A 167 -41.03 -26.13 16.85
N LYS A 168 -40.60 -27.28 17.36
CA LYS A 168 -40.88 -27.76 18.70
C LYS A 168 -39.66 -28.54 19.21
N ARG A 169 -39.20 -28.28 20.43
CA ARG A 169 -38.05 -28.97 21.04
C ARG A 169 -38.38 -29.30 22.49
N THR A 170 -38.16 -30.56 22.88
CA THR A 170 -38.14 -30.95 24.29
C THR A 170 -36.87 -30.39 24.91
N ILE A 171 -37.00 -29.68 26.03
CA ILE A 171 -35.84 -29.08 26.71
C ILE A 171 -35.51 -29.81 28.01
N ALA A 172 -36.49 -30.51 28.59
CA ALA A 172 -36.25 -31.38 29.72
C ALA A 172 -37.38 -32.40 29.89
N THR A 173 -37.05 -33.50 30.55
CA THR A 173 -37.99 -34.52 31.01
C THR A 173 -37.89 -34.68 32.51
N PHE A 174 -39.00 -34.99 33.17
CA PHE A 174 -39.06 -35.09 34.63
C PHE A 174 -39.96 -36.22 35.10
N GLU A 175 -39.65 -36.79 36.27
CA GLU A 175 -40.47 -37.79 36.95
C GLU A 175 -41.06 -37.24 38.25
N LEU A 176 -42.30 -37.62 38.56
CA LEU A 176 -43.03 -37.20 39.75
C LEU A 176 -43.29 -38.37 40.70
N SER A 177 -43.26 -38.09 42.01
CA SER A 177 -43.44 -39.08 43.08
C SER A 177 -44.77 -39.84 43.04
N ALA A 178 -45.82 -39.23 42.48
CA ALA A 178 -47.14 -39.84 42.29
C ALA A 178 -47.93 -39.21 41.12
N PRO A 179 -48.81 -39.97 40.45
CA PRO A 179 -49.76 -39.41 39.48
C PRO A 179 -50.78 -38.52 40.18
N GLY A 180 -51.19 -37.42 39.54
CA GLY A 180 -52.11 -36.43 40.12
C GLY A 180 -53.17 -35.94 39.13
N ARG A 181 -54.25 -35.36 39.67
CA ARG A 181 -55.33 -34.75 38.88
C ARG A 181 -55.00 -33.34 38.39
N THR A 182 -54.12 -32.62 39.07
CA THR A 182 -53.65 -31.29 38.67
C THR A 182 -52.43 -31.40 37.75
N ARG A 183 -52.40 -30.56 36.70
CA ARG A 183 -51.26 -30.52 35.77
C ARG A 183 -50.11 -29.75 36.42
N PRO A 184 -48.86 -30.25 36.37
CA PRO A 184 -47.69 -29.50 36.80
C PRO A 184 -47.56 -28.19 36.02
N SER A 185 -47.14 -27.12 36.70
CA SER A 185 -46.62 -25.89 36.07
C SER A 185 -45.10 -26.00 35.93
N ALA A 186 -44.54 -25.38 34.89
CA ALA A 186 -43.09 -25.35 34.70
C ALA A 186 -42.64 -24.01 34.16
N ASN A 187 -41.47 -23.56 34.59
CA ASN A 187 -40.72 -22.47 33.99
C ASN A 187 -39.47 -23.07 33.32
N PRO A 188 -39.30 -22.92 32.00
CA PRO A 188 -38.22 -23.57 31.28
C PRO A 188 -36.86 -22.92 31.53
N ASN A 189 -36.86 -21.68 32.06
CA ASN A 189 -35.68 -20.85 32.30
C ASN A 189 -34.59 -21.06 31.24
N ILE A 190 -34.93 -20.72 29.99
CA ILE A 190 -34.12 -21.02 28.82
C ILE A 190 -33.91 -19.74 28.02
N ALA A 191 -32.71 -19.58 27.47
CA ALA A 191 -32.36 -18.49 26.58
C ALA A 191 -32.57 -18.91 25.12
N PHE A 192 -32.88 -17.91 24.28
CA PHE A 192 -33.06 -18.09 22.85
C PHE A 192 -32.29 -17.03 22.09
N ASP A 193 -31.44 -17.49 21.18
CA ASP A 193 -30.69 -16.61 20.30
C ASP A 193 -30.96 -16.95 18.84
N LEU A 194 -30.83 -15.93 17.98
CA LEU A 194 -30.83 -16.14 16.54
C LEU A 194 -29.46 -16.66 16.11
N ILE A 195 -29.47 -17.59 15.17
CA ILE A 195 -28.25 -18.15 14.57
C ILE A 195 -28.40 -18.27 13.06
N ILE A 196 -27.26 -18.44 12.38
CA ILE A 196 -27.24 -18.95 11.01
C ILE A 196 -27.53 -20.46 11.09
N ASN A 197 -28.51 -20.92 10.33
CA ASN A 197 -28.99 -22.31 10.34
C ASN A 197 -28.09 -23.23 9.50
N ASP A 198 -26.80 -23.21 9.81
CA ASP A 198 -25.79 -24.04 9.18
C ASP A 198 -24.61 -24.26 10.12
N GLU A 199 -23.92 -25.38 9.94
CA GLU A 199 -22.71 -25.67 10.68
C GLU A 199 -21.59 -24.70 10.28
N PRO A 200 -20.68 -24.34 11.21
CA PRO A 200 -20.61 -24.82 12.60
C PRO A 200 -21.63 -24.14 13.54
N TRP A 201 -22.19 -24.93 14.48
CA TRP A 201 -23.14 -24.47 15.51
C TRP A 201 -22.47 -23.55 16.56
N PRO A 202 -23.25 -22.79 17.36
CA PRO A 202 -22.71 -21.97 18.46
C PRO A 202 -21.80 -22.75 19.41
N LEU A 203 -20.68 -22.15 19.80
CA LEU A 203 -19.74 -22.71 20.78
C LEU A 203 -20.14 -22.41 22.23
N ASP A 204 -20.67 -21.21 22.47
CA ASP A 204 -21.11 -20.72 23.77
C ASP A 204 -22.23 -19.69 23.62
N MET A 205 -22.63 -19.06 24.74
CA MET A 205 -23.73 -18.10 24.78
C MET A 205 -23.44 -16.75 24.11
N ASP A 206 -22.17 -16.41 23.89
CA ASP A 206 -21.78 -15.18 23.20
C ASP A 206 -21.69 -15.39 21.67
N ASP A 207 -21.81 -16.63 21.21
CA ASP A 207 -21.68 -17.05 19.81
C ASP A 207 -23.03 -17.08 19.06
N HIS A 208 -23.67 -15.91 18.97
CA HIS A 208 -24.97 -15.72 18.34
C HIS A 208 -24.88 -14.97 17.00
N PHE A 209 -26.01 -14.82 16.27
CA PHE A 209 -26.07 -14.18 14.95
C PHE A 209 -25.45 -12.77 14.96
N GLY A 210 -25.75 -11.98 16.00
CA GLY A 210 -25.20 -10.63 16.19
C GLY A 210 -23.67 -10.60 16.27
N SER A 211 -23.05 -11.41 17.13
CA SER A 211 -21.58 -11.45 17.29
C SER A 211 -20.91 -11.97 16.03
N ARG A 212 -21.43 -13.05 15.42
CA ARG A 212 -20.90 -13.56 14.14
C ARG A 212 -21.02 -12.56 12.99
N SER A 213 -22.11 -11.79 12.94
CA SER A 213 -22.28 -10.72 11.94
C SER A 213 -21.26 -9.60 12.14
N ALA A 214 -21.00 -9.19 13.39
CA ALA A 214 -19.99 -8.19 13.71
C ALA A 214 -18.58 -8.66 13.32
N ILE A 215 -18.25 -9.92 13.60
CA ILE A 215 -16.97 -10.54 13.22
C ILE A 215 -16.85 -10.64 11.70
N ALA A 216 -17.92 -10.98 10.97
CA ALA A 216 -17.89 -11.03 9.50
C ALA A 216 -17.57 -9.66 8.87
N VAL A 217 -18.15 -8.59 9.42
CA VAL A 217 -17.86 -7.22 8.98
C VAL A 217 -16.42 -6.84 9.34
N ALA A 218 -15.98 -7.10 10.57
CA ALA A 218 -14.61 -6.83 11.00
C ALA A 218 -13.58 -7.61 10.16
N ALA A 219 -13.86 -8.87 9.83
CA ALA A 219 -13.05 -9.70 8.96
C ALA A 219 -12.97 -9.13 7.54
N ALA A 220 -14.09 -8.67 6.97
CA ALA A 220 -14.08 -8.01 5.68
C ALA A 220 -13.24 -6.72 5.71
N SER A 221 -13.38 -5.90 6.76
CA SER A 221 -12.57 -4.69 6.93
C SER A 221 -11.08 -5.00 7.07
N GLU A 222 -10.72 -6.00 7.88
CA GLU A 222 -9.31 -6.38 8.07
C GLU A 222 -8.72 -7.06 6.84
N PHE A 223 -9.51 -7.83 6.10
CA PHE A 223 -9.12 -8.37 4.81
C PHE A 223 -8.83 -7.26 3.80
N ILE A 224 -9.74 -6.28 3.71
CA ILE A 224 -9.56 -5.10 2.86
C ILE A 224 -8.30 -4.34 3.29
N ARG A 225 -8.09 -4.08 4.59
CA ARG A 225 -6.88 -3.42 5.10
C ARG A 225 -5.62 -4.24 4.83
N SER A 226 -5.67 -5.55 4.96
CA SER A 226 -4.53 -6.44 4.70
C SER A 226 -4.17 -6.43 3.22
N LEU A 227 -5.17 -6.52 2.34
CA LEU A 227 -4.99 -6.32 0.92
C LEU A 227 -4.60 -4.90 0.58
N GLN A 228 -5.00 -3.87 1.33
CA GLN A 228 -4.55 -2.48 1.13
C GLN A 228 -3.12 -2.27 1.61
N ARG A 229 -2.68 -2.90 2.70
CA ARG A 229 -1.28 -2.85 3.17
C ARG A 229 -0.36 -3.58 2.21
N SER A 230 -0.81 -4.75 1.75
CA SER A 230 -0.13 -5.51 0.71
C SER A 230 -0.15 -4.72 -0.60
N ALA A 231 -1.33 -4.40 -1.12
CA ALA A 231 -1.48 -3.66 -2.37
C ALA A 231 -1.10 -2.19 -2.28
N ALA A 232 -0.70 -1.66 -1.11
CA ALA A 232 -0.39 -0.26 -0.76
C ALA A 232 -0.36 0.61 -2.02
N PRO A 233 -1.56 1.05 -2.46
CA PRO A 233 -1.76 1.35 -3.87
C PRO A 233 -1.42 2.80 -4.13
N ARG A 234 -0.66 3.04 -5.21
CA ARG A 234 -0.91 4.24 -6.02
C ARG A 234 -2.41 4.34 -6.32
N PRO A 235 -2.99 5.55 -6.32
CA PRO A 235 -4.39 5.75 -6.67
C PRO A 235 -4.70 5.04 -7.99
N PRO A 236 -5.93 4.49 -8.14
CA PRO A 236 -6.29 3.75 -9.34
C PRO A 236 -5.97 4.61 -10.55
N LEU A 237 -5.09 4.10 -11.42
CA LEU A 237 -4.95 4.61 -12.77
C LEU A 237 -6.31 4.44 -13.42
N ARG A 238 -7.16 5.47 -13.31
CA ARG A 238 -8.36 5.58 -14.11
C ARG A 238 -7.87 5.67 -15.54
N LEU A 239 -7.84 4.54 -16.24
CA LEU A 239 -8.00 4.48 -17.67
C LEU A 239 -9.36 5.12 -17.98
N ARG A 240 -9.38 6.46 -18.08
CA ARG A 240 -10.36 7.13 -18.90
C ARG A 240 -10.31 6.39 -20.24
N GLN A 241 -11.49 5.95 -20.66
CA GLN A 241 -11.76 5.48 -22.00
C GLN A 241 -10.90 6.29 -22.98
N ARG A 242 -10.15 5.58 -23.83
CA ARG A 242 -9.51 6.13 -25.02
C ARG A 242 -10.44 7.21 -25.60
N PRO A 243 -10.09 8.50 -25.56
CA PRO A 243 -10.68 9.41 -26.52
C PRO A 243 -10.30 8.80 -27.86
N GLN A 244 -11.30 8.53 -28.71
CA GLN A 244 -11.00 8.28 -30.10
C GLN A 244 -10.06 9.39 -30.59
N PRO A 245 -9.02 9.07 -31.38
CA PRO A 245 -8.18 10.11 -31.95
C PRO A 245 -9.05 10.97 -32.85
N THR A 246 -9.43 12.15 -32.37
CA THR A 246 -9.97 13.20 -33.24
C THR A 246 -8.82 13.59 -34.17
N PRO A 247 -9.02 13.56 -35.50
CA PRO A 247 -7.96 13.95 -36.41
C PRO A 247 -7.66 15.44 -36.23
N ALA A 248 -6.38 15.75 -36.06
CA ALA A 248 -5.76 17.06 -36.24
C ALA A 248 -6.37 18.24 -35.46
N ALA A 249 -5.76 18.56 -34.31
CA ALA A 249 -5.62 19.94 -33.86
C ALA A 249 -4.21 20.12 -33.26
N HIS A 250 -3.62 21.27 -33.54
CA HIS A 250 -2.22 21.62 -33.34
C HIS A 250 -1.71 21.44 -31.90
N ARG A 251 -0.45 21.02 -31.79
CA ARG A 251 0.52 21.25 -30.68
C ARG A 251 -0.01 22.09 -29.51
N THR A 252 -0.65 21.46 -28.54
CA THR A 252 -0.78 21.97 -27.17
C THR A 252 -0.37 20.85 -26.21
N ASP A 253 0.55 21.17 -25.28
CA ASP A 253 0.95 20.24 -24.21
C ASP A 253 -0.27 20.07 -23.28
N PRO A 254 -0.82 18.85 -23.09
CA PRO A 254 -2.03 18.63 -22.29
C PRO A 254 -1.86 18.96 -20.79
N THR A 255 -0.62 19.22 -20.35
CA THR A 255 -0.26 19.54 -18.96
C THR A 255 -0.32 21.03 -18.64
N TRP A 256 -0.16 21.88 -19.67
CA TRP A 256 -0.11 23.34 -19.54
C TRP A 256 -1.20 23.96 -20.43
N LEU A 257 -2.23 24.52 -19.80
CA LEU A 257 -3.38 25.05 -20.51
C LEU A 257 -3.17 26.55 -20.76
N PRO A 258 -3.44 27.06 -21.98
CA PRO A 258 -3.48 28.50 -22.22
C PRO A 258 -4.46 29.15 -21.24
N LEU A 259 -4.05 30.25 -20.62
CA LEU A 259 -4.84 30.88 -19.56
C LEU A 259 -5.20 32.32 -19.93
N ASP A 260 -6.50 32.62 -19.87
CA ASP A 260 -7.02 33.97 -20.04
C ASP A 260 -7.31 34.60 -18.68
N LEU A 261 -6.49 35.57 -18.29
CA LEU A 261 -6.62 36.30 -17.02
C LEU A 261 -7.61 37.47 -17.09
N THR A 262 -8.43 37.60 -18.13
CA THR A 262 -9.45 38.65 -18.24
C THR A 262 -10.38 38.71 -17.02
N HIS A 263 -10.61 37.58 -16.34
CA HIS A 263 -11.49 37.46 -15.18
C HIS A 263 -10.74 37.30 -13.84
N ALA A 264 -9.40 37.43 -13.84
CA ALA A 264 -8.55 37.30 -12.65
C ALA A 264 -7.49 38.43 -12.64
N PRO A 265 -7.90 39.69 -12.38
CA PRO A 265 -7.01 40.85 -12.46
C PRO A 265 -5.83 40.77 -11.47
N ASP A 266 -6.04 40.20 -10.28
CA ASP A 266 -5.01 40.06 -9.25
C ASP A 266 -3.89 39.09 -9.68
N ALA A 267 -4.25 38.02 -10.40
CA ALA A 267 -3.28 37.10 -10.99
C ALA A 267 -2.49 37.73 -12.16
N ARG A 268 -3.03 38.78 -12.78
CA ARG A 268 -2.36 39.54 -13.84
C ARG A 268 -1.34 40.52 -13.28
N GLU A 269 -1.64 41.16 -12.15
CA GLU A 269 -0.70 42.03 -11.42
C GLU A 269 0.60 41.27 -11.05
N ALA A 270 0.52 39.98 -10.73
CA ALA A 270 1.70 39.14 -10.44
C ALA A 270 2.70 39.03 -11.62
N PHE A 271 2.28 39.33 -12.85
CA PHE A 271 3.09 39.27 -14.08
C PHE A 271 3.42 40.62 -14.71
N ASP A 272 2.93 41.72 -14.13
CA ASP A 272 3.22 43.09 -14.60
C ASP A 272 4.63 43.57 -14.18
N ALA A 273 5.32 42.81 -13.32
CA ALA A 273 6.75 42.93 -13.11
C ALA A 273 7.53 42.33 -14.31
N PRO A 274 8.47 43.06 -14.94
CA PRO A 274 9.15 42.63 -16.17
C PRO A 274 10.02 41.37 -16.02
N ASP A 275 10.34 40.94 -14.80
CA ASP A 275 11.30 39.87 -14.52
C ASP A 275 10.67 38.58 -13.93
N VAL A 276 9.35 38.53 -13.74
CA VAL A 276 8.68 37.35 -13.15
C VAL A 276 8.10 36.47 -14.27
N ALA A 277 8.78 35.35 -14.55
CA ALA A 277 8.34 34.36 -15.55
C ALA A 277 7.39 33.30 -14.98
N LEU A 278 7.32 33.17 -13.65
CA LEU A 278 6.60 32.11 -12.94
C LEU A 278 5.89 32.68 -11.71
N ALA A 279 4.62 32.30 -11.49
CA ALA A 279 3.86 32.67 -10.31
C ALA A 279 2.89 31.56 -9.90
N THR A 280 2.30 31.69 -8.72
CA THR A 280 1.16 30.87 -8.28
C THR A 280 -0.05 31.75 -8.02
N HIS A 281 -1.24 31.24 -8.35
CA HIS A 281 -2.51 31.86 -8.05
C HIS A 281 -3.41 30.87 -7.33
N THR A 282 -4.01 31.28 -6.23
CA THR A 282 -5.05 30.52 -5.53
C THR A 282 -6.39 31.19 -5.80
N ASP A 283 -7.36 30.45 -6.30
CA ASP A 283 -8.72 30.97 -6.52
C ASP A 283 -9.56 31.00 -5.23
N ASP A 284 -10.74 31.62 -5.28
CA ASP A 284 -11.68 31.70 -4.14
C ASP A 284 -12.15 30.31 -3.63
N SER A 285 -11.97 29.25 -4.43
CA SER A 285 -12.28 27.88 -4.06
C SER A 285 -11.08 27.14 -3.47
N GLY A 286 -9.94 27.82 -3.27
CA GLY A 286 -8.71 27.27 -2.72
C GLY A 286 -7.89 26.43 -3.72
N ASN A 287 -8.23 26.46 -5.02
CA ASN A 287 -7.47 25.74 -6.03
C ASN A 287 -6.21 26.52 -6.38
N LEU A 288 -5.06 25.87 -6.23
CA LEU A 288 -3.76 26.44 -6.58
C LEU A 288 -3.45 26.16 -8.05
N THR A 289 -3.04 27.19 -8.79
CA THR A 289 -2.59 27.08 -10.18
C THR A 289 -1.20 27.71 -10.31
N ILE A 290 -0.25 26.98 -10.88
CA ILE A 290 1.03 27.53 -11.31
C ILE A 290 0.83 28.21 -12.65
N LEU A 291 1.37 29.41 -12.79
CA LEU A 291 1.27 30.25 -13.96
C LEU A 291 2.67 30.46 -14.55
N ILE A 292 2.83 30.24 -15.85
CA ILE A 292 4.07 30.47 -16.61
C ILE A 292 3.82 31.48 -17.71
N LYS A 293 4.69 32.49 -17.80
CA LYS A 293 4.74 33.46 -18.90
C LYS A 293 5.78 32.99 -19.93
N ALA A 294 5.30 32.36 -21.01
CA ALA A 294 6.14 31.93 -22.13
C ALA A 294 6.08 32.94 -23.29
N LYS A 295 6.97 32.78 -24.28
CA LYS A 295 7.00 33.64 -25.48
C LYS A 295 5.66 33.65 -26.25
N ASP A 296 4.93 32.54 -26.20
CA ASP A 296 3.70 32.31 -26.96
C ASP A 296 2.42 32.63 -26.17
N GLY A 297 2.54 33.12 -24.92
CA GLY A 297 1.41 33.47 -24.08
C GLY A 297 1.57 33.03 -22.62
N LEU A 298 0.50 33.20 -21.85
CA LEU A 298 0.40 32.75 -20.47
C LEU A 298 -0.23 31.35 -20.41
N PHE A 299 0.37 30.48 -19.61
CA PHE A 299 -0.08 29.11 -19.40
C PHE A 299 -0.29 28.83 -17.92
N GLY A 300 -1.27 28.00 -17.59
CA GLY A 300 -1.59 27.58 -16.24
C GLY A 300 -1.60 26.06 -16.09
N ARG A 301 -1.19 25.59 -14.91
CA ARG A 301 -1.31 24.20 -14.49
C ARG A 301 -1.88 24.13 -13.07
N PRO A 302 -3.02 23.46 -12.86
CA PRO A 302 -3.57 23.27 -11.52
C PRO A 302 -2.67 22.30 -10.72
N ILE A 303 -2.54 22.59 -9.42
CA ILE A 303 -1.90 21.75 -8.43
C ILE A 303 -2.99 21.17 -7.54
N ALA A 304 -2.99 19.85 -7.41
CA ALA A 304 -3.98 19.17 -6.60
C ALA A 304 -3.91 19.65 -5.15
N PRO A 305 -5.05 19.71 -4.44
CA PRO A 305 -5.02 19.91 -2.98
C PRO A 305 -4.28 18.75 -2.31
N ALA A 306 -3.85 18.97 -1.07
CA ALA A 306 -3.30 17.89 -0.24
C ALA A 306 -4.30 16.72 -0.13
N LEU A 307 -3.80 15.51 0.02
CA LEU A 307 -4.62 14.32 0.20
C LEU A 307 -5.62 14.51 1.36
N ALA A 308 -6.82 13.96 1.22
CA ALA A 308 -7.81 14.03 2.29
C ALA A 308 -7.30 13.29 3.54
N LEU A 309 -7.53 13.86 4.72
CA LEU A 309 -7.24 13.22 6.00
C LEU A 309 -8.31 12.17 6.33
N ASP A 310 -7.94 11.10 7.03
CA ASP A 310 -8.92 10.16 7.59
C ASP A 310 -9.81 10.88 8.61
N PRO A 311 -11.13 11.01 8.37
CA PRO A 311 -12.03 11.70 9.29
C PRO A 311 -12.23 10.97 10.62
N HIS A 312 -11.81 9.72 10.75
CA HIS A 312 -11.93 8.90 11.95
C HIS A 312 -10.72 8.99 12.88
N MET A 313 -9.65 9.68 12.47
CA MET A 313 -8.42 9.83 13.25
C MET A 313 -8.26 11.28 13.77
N PRO A 314 -7.65 11.50 14.96
CA PRO A 314 -7.27 12.85 15.38
C PRO A 314 -6.41 13.55 14.33
N GLN A 315 -6.71 14.82 14.02
CA GLN A 315 -6.15 15.53 12.86
C GLN A 315 -4.61 15.52 12.81
N GLY A 316 -3.94 15.65 13.96
CA GLY A 316 -2.48 15.57 14.03
C GLY A 316 -1.93 14.23 13.52
N LEU A 317 -2.45 13.12 14.05
CA LEU A 317 -2.07 11.77 13.63
C LEU A 317 -2.47 11.50 12.18
N ALA A 318 -3.65 11.96 11.77
CA ALA A 318 -4.12 11.81 10.38
C ALA A 318 -3.17 12.52 9.39
N ALA A 319 -2.68 13.71 9.76
CA ALA A 319 -1.74 14.47 8.93
C ALA A 319 -0.36 13.81 8.89
N GLU A 320 0.10 13.24 10.00
CA GLU A 320 1.34 12.45 10.07
C GLU A 320 1.26 11.23 9.14
N GLU A 321 0.23 10.41 9.30
CA GLU A 321 0.00 9.20 8.48
C GLU A 321 -0.11 9.58 7.00
N ALA A 322 -0.94 10.57 6.66
CA ALA A 322 -1.12 10.94 5.27
C ALA A 322 0.15 11.53 4.61
N THR A 323 1.06 12.14 5.39
CA THR A 323 2.37 12.61 4.89
C THR A 323 3.29 11.44 4.56
N LEU A 324 3.31 10.41 5.41
CA LEU A 324 4.07 9.17 5.19
C LEU A 324 3.46 8.33 4.05
N ASP A 325 2.13 8.32 3.94
CA ASP A 325 1.40 7.65 2.87
C ASP A 325 1.72 8.25 1.51
N ALA A 326 1.79 9.58 1.39
CA ALA A 326 2.21 10.23 0.13
C ALA A 326 3.59 9.72 -0.33
N ALA A 327 4.55 9.64 0.61
CA ALA A 327 5.90 9.15 0.33
C ALA A 327 5.91 7.66 -0.04
N SER A 328 5.11 6.85 0.64
CA SER A 328 5.00 5.39 0.42
C SER A 328 4.25 5.06 -0.88
N THR A 329 3.24 5.86 -1.21
CA THR A 329 2.33 5.66 -2.35
C THR A 329 3.03 6.03 -3.65
N TRP A 330 3.56 7.24 -3.75
CA TRP A 330 4.18 7.71 -4.99
C TRP A 330 5.67 7.32 -5.08
N GLY A 331 6.36 7.27 -3.94
CA GLY A 331 7.67 6.64 -3.75
C GLY A 331 7.54 5.17 -3.31
N LEU A 332 8.51 4.57 -2.63
CA LEU A 332 8.45 3.17 -2.14
C LEU A 332 8.26 3.14 -0.61
N PRO A 333 7.36 2.30 -0.05
CA PRO A 333 7.18 2.15 1.39
C PRO A 333 8.44 1.66 2.13
N ASP A 334 9.34 0.98 1.41
CA ASP A 334 10.61 0.45 1.92
C ASP A 334 11.51 1.54 2.53
N PHE A 335 11.47 2.74 1.97
CA PHE A 335 12.27 3.88 2.40
C PHE A 335 11.62 4.69 3.53
N VAL A 336 10.35 4.44 3.84
CA VAL A 336 9.57 5.24 4.78
C VAL A 336 9.49 4.49 6.10
N PHE A 337 9.92 5.12 7.19
CA PHE A 337 9.99 4.52 8.52
C PHE A 337 9.02 5.19 9.47
N ASN A 338 8.22 4.36 10.13
CA ASN A 338 7.20 4.80 11.07
C ASN A 338 7.83 5.40 12.34
N PRO A 339 7.11 6.28 13.06
CA PRO A 339 7.52 6.77 14.37
C PRO A 339 7.90 5.62 15.29
N GLN A 340 9.08 5.69 15.90
CA GLN A 340 9.54 4.68 16.86
C GLN A 340 9.53 5.23 18.28
N GLN A 341 8.92 4.51 19.22
CA GLN A 341 9.00 4.85 20.64
C GLN A 341 10.31 4.33 21.24
N THR A 342 11.00 5.20 21.97
CA THR A 342 12.23 4.89 22.71
C THR A 342 12.05 5.20 24.18
N GLU A 343 12.62 4.37 25.06
CA GLU A 343 12.68 4.69 26.49
C GLU A 343 13.76 5.76 26.73
N LYS A 344 13.39 6.85 27.41
CA LYS A 344 14.34 7.86 27.85
C LYS A 344 14.08 8.21 29.31
N GLY A 345 14.82 7.57 30.21
CA GLY A 345 14.57 7.65 31.66
C GLY A 345 13.35 6.82 32.04
N SER A 346 12.40 7.40 32.78
CA SER A 346 11.16 6.71 33.20
C SER A 346 9.97 6.89 32.24
N GLY A 347 10.19 7.38 31.00
CA GLY A 347 9.12 7.67 30.04
C GLY A 347 9.46 7.20 28.63
N LEU A 348 8.40 6.88 27.88
CA LEU A 348 8.46 6.61 26.43
C LEU A 348 8.49 7.94 25.67
N ARG A 349 9.37 8.04 24.67
CA ARG A 349 9.51 9.20 23.80
C ARG A 349 9.65 8.75 22.35
N GLU A 350 8.83 9.33 21.49
CA GLU A 350 8.85 9.07 20.05
C GLU A 350 10.07 9.73 19.39
N LEU A 351 10.69 8.97 18.49
CA LEU A 351 11.80 9.37 17.64
C LEU A 351 11.24 10.13 16.42
N GLY A 352 10.63 11.27 16.67
CA GLY A 352 10.00 12.11 15.65
C GLY A 352 8.76 11.48 14.99
N ASP A 353 8.23 12.19 13.98
CA ASP A 353 6.94 11.90 13.35
C ASP A 353 7.12 11.01 12.10
N GLY A 354 8.36 10.73 11.72
CA GLY A 354 8.72 9.85 10.62
C GLY A 354 10.18 9.99 10.20
N THR A 355 10.69 9.00 9.47
CA THR A 355 12.04 9.04 8.89
C THR A 355 12.00 8.47 7.48
N ILE A 356 12.69 9.10 6.53
CA ILE A 356 12.85 8.54 5.18
C ILE A 356 14.33 8.28 4.95
N ILE A 357 14.70 7.08 4.49
CA ILE A 357 16.10 6.70 4.24
C ILE A 357 16.19 6.08 2.85
N THR A 358 17.06 6.63 2.00
CA THR A 358 17.37 6.08 0.68
C THR A 358 18.86 6.19 0.39
N GLY A 359 19.51 5.03 0.21
CA GLY A 359 20.96 4.95 0.03
C GLY A 359 21.72 5.63 1.17
N SER A 360 22.52 6.65 0.84
CA SER A 360 23.34 7.40 1.80
C SER A 360 22.71 8.72 2.27
N ARG A 361 21.42 8.96 1.97
CA ARG A 361 20.71 10.20 2.32
C ARG A 361 19.44 9.88 3.09
N ALA A 362 19.05 10.79 3.98
CA ALA A 362 17.90 10.62 4.84
C ALA A 362 17.21 11.95 5.18
N VAL A 363 15.90 11.86 5.39
CA VAL A 363 15.04 12.95 5.87
C VAL A 363 14.55 12.61 7.27
N ALA A 364 14.78 13.51 8.22
CA ALA A 364 14.10 13.50 9.51
C ALA A 364 12.83 14.34 9.40
N LEU A 365 11.67 13.67 9.46
CA LEU A 365 10.37 14.29 9.21
C LEU A 365 9.72 14.76 10.51
N GLN A 366 9.10 15.94 10.45
CA GLN A 366 8.24 16.48 11.50
C GLN A 366 6.98 17.04 10.84
N VAL A 367 5.82 16.66 11.33
CA VAL A 367 4.53 17.13 10.84
C VAL A 367 3.86 17.95 11.94
N LYS A 368 3.30 19.11 11.59
CA LYS A 368 2.52 19.93 12.52
C LYS A 368 1.22 20.34 11.84
N SER A 369 0.11 19.91 12.42
CA SER A 369 -1.23 20.16 11.88
C SER A 369 -1.99 21.21 12.68
N ARG A 370 -2.79 22.01 11.98
CA ARG A 370 -3.65 23.06 12.53
C ARG A 370 -5.10 22.56 12.67
N ASP A 371 -5.47 22.15 13.89
CA ASP A 371 -6.83 21.66 14.20
C ASP A 371 -7.92 22.76 14.14
N ARG A 372 -7.61 23.97 14.58
CA ARG A 372 -8.56 25.10 14.61
C ARG A 372 -7.95 26.33 13.97
N VAL A 373 -8.25 26.53 12.70
CA VAL A 373 -7.93 27.76 11.96
C VAL A 373 -8.75 28.91 12.54
N THR A 374 -8.14 30.08 12.63
CA THR A 374 -8.80 31.32 13.05
C THR A 374 -8.79 32.31 11.89
N ASP A 375 -9.80 33.19 11.85
CA ASP A 375 -9.90 34.25 10.82
C ASP A 375 -8.85 35.36 11.00
N ASN A 376 -7.88 35.20 11.90
CA ASN A 376 -6.84 36.18 12.17
C ASN A 376 -5.53 35.77 11.47
N PRO A 377 -5.19 36.36 10.32
CA PRO A 377 -4.01 35.98 9.55
C PRO A 377 -2.71 36.19 10.34
N VAL A 378 -2.62 37.20 11.22
CA VAL A 378 -1.42 37.44 12.05
C VAL A 378 -1.17 36.29 13.03
N ARG A 379 -2.25 35.75 13.62
CA ARG A 379 -2.16 34.58 14.51
C ARG A 379 -1.74 33.34 13.76
N GLU A 380 -2.29 33.10 12.57
CA GLU A 380 -1.93 31.94 11.76
C GLU A 380 -0.47 32.03 11.26
N ARG A 381 -0.02 33.20 10.78
CA ARG A 381 1.40 33.44 10.46
C ARG A 381 2.31 33.13 11.64
N SER A 382 1.96 33.60 12.84
CA SER A 382 2.73 33.38 14.06
C SER A 382 2.74 31.90 14.48
N TRP A 383 1.61 31.21 14.31
CA TRP A 383 1.51 29.78 14.57
C TRP A 383 2.41 28.98 13.64
N MET A 384 2.35 29.24 12.33
CA MET A 384 3.17 28.56 11.32
C MET A 384 4.66 28.75 11.57
N ALA A 385 5.10 30.00 11.78
CA ALA A 385 6.50 30.30 12.09
C ALA A 385 6.97 29.60 13.38
N LYS A 386 6.16 29.65 14.45
CA LYS A 386 6.47 28.96 15.70
C LYS A 386 6.58 27.44 15.51
N LYS A 387 5.66 26.83 14.77
CA LYS A 387 5.62 25.38 14.54
C LYS A 387 6.73 24.90 13.62
N ALA A 388 7.13 25.69 12.63
CA ALA A 388 8.31 25.44 11.82
C ALA A 388 9.58 25.36 12.68
N ILE A 389 9.79 26.33 13.59
CA ILE A 389 10.94 26.36 14.50
C ILE A 389 10.93 25.17 15.48
N GLU A 390 9.75 24.85 16.03
CA GLU A 390 9.57 23.71 16.93
C GLU A 390 9.91 22.39 16.23
N GLY A 391 9.37 22.17 15.03
CA GLY A 391 9.67 21.01 14.19
C GLY A 391 11.15 20.92 13.84
N ALA A 392 11.80 22.02 13.44
CA ALA A 392 13.22 22.01 13.12
C ALA A 392 14.11 21.55 14.30
N ARG A 393 13.77 21.99 15.52
CA ARG A 393 14.47 21.56 16.74
C ARG A 393 14.21 20.09 17.05
N GLN A 394 13.00 19.61 16.82
CA GLN A 394 12.63 18.20 17.03
C GLN A 394 13.35 17.28 16.04
N ALA A 395 13.36 17.62 14.75
CA ALA A 395 14.10 16.88 13.72
C ALA A 395 15.60 16.78 14.06
N ALA A 396 16.24 17.89 14.45
CA ALA A 396 17.64 17.89 14.88
C ALA A 396 17.87 17.03 16.14
N GLY A 397 16.88 16.93 17.03
CA GLY A 397 16.90 16.05 18.19
C GLY A 397 16.79 14.57 17.83
N SER A 398 15.95 14.21 16.86
CA SER A 398 15.80 12.85 16.35
C SER A 398 17.09 12.35 15.70
N VAL A 399 17.68 13.15 14.80
CA VAL A 399 18.98 12.82 14.17
C VAL A 399 20.07 12.64 15.21
N ARG A 400 20.17 13.53 16.20
CA ARG A 400 21.16 13.39 17.28
C ARG A 400 21.02 12.06 18.03
N THR A 401 19.78 11.62 18.24
CA THR A 401 19.51 10.35 18.93
C THR A 401 19.98 9.17 18.08
N LEU A 402 19.63 9.16 16.78
CA LEU A 402 20.10 8.17 15.81
C LEU A 402 21.62 8.15 15.60
N SER A 403 22.27 9.31 15.70
CA SER A 403 23.74 9.41 15.60
C SER A 403 24.45 9.00 16.90
N THR A 404 23.74 8.82 18.02
CA THR A 404 24.35 8.40 19.28
C THR A 404 24.61 6.90 19.30
N GLN A 405 23.69 6.11 18.74
CA GLN A 405 23.82 4.67 18.61
C GLN A 405 22.94 4.16 17.46
N PRO A 406 23.34 3.08 16.77
CA PRO A 406 22.48 2.44 15.77
C PRO A 406 21.15 1.99 16.38
N MET A 407 20.05 2.17 15.65
CA MET A 407 18.71 1.84 16.09
C MET A 407 17.95 1.02 15.05
N ALA A 408 17.16 0.05 15.51
CA ALA A 408 16.29 -0.76 14.67
C ALA A 408 14.98 -0.01 14.37
N LEU A 409 14.83 0.50 13.15
CA LEU A 409 13.63 1.18 12.66
C LEU A 409 12.74 0.21 11.89
N THR A 410 11.42 0.43 11.89
CA THR A 410 10.47 -0.37 11.08
C THR A 410 9.94 0.43 9.91
N ASN A 411 10.11 -0.10 8.68
CA ASN A 411 9.65 0.57 7.46
C ASN A 411 8.15 0.38 7.21
N GLY A 412 7.62 1.03 6.16
CA GLY A 412 6.22 0.99 5.76
C GLY A 412 5.73 -0.40 5.35
N ARG A 413 6.64 -1.36 5.14
CA ARG A 413 6.31 -2.78 4.92
C ARG A 413 6.37 -3.64 6.18
N GLY A 414 6.58 -3.03 7.35
CA GLY A 414 6.69 -3.75 8.61
C GLY A 414 8.03 -4.47 8.81
N ARG A 415 9.05 -4.16 8.01
CA ARG A 415 10.38 -4.78 8.10
C ARG A 415 11.33 -3.92 8.92
N THR A 416 12.14 -4.58 9.73
CA THR A 416 13.09 -3.90 10.63
C THR A 416 14.45 -3.74 9.96
N VAL A 417 14.98 -2.51 9.96
CA VAL A 417 16.31 -2.17 9.43
C VAL A 417 17.09 -1.42 10.50
N VAL A 418 18.35 -1.81 10.71
CA VAL A 418 19.25 -1.09 11.63
C VAL A 418 19.78 0.15 10.92
N CYS A 419 19.51 1.32 11.49
CA CYS A 419 19.98 2.62 11.02
C CYS A 419 21.07 3.14 11.96
N ASP A 420 22.27 3.37 11.41
CA ASP A 420 23.29 4.21 12.05
C ASP A 420 23.17 5.64 11.53
N GLY A 421 22.80 6.58 12.41
CA GLY A 421 22.64 7.98 12.04
C GLY A 421 23.94 8.66 11.59
N ASN A 422 25.12 8.07 11.81
CA ASN A 422 26.40 8.60 11.30
C ASN A 422 26.75 8.11 9.90
N ALA A 423 26.10 7.05 9.41
CA ALA A 423 26.38 6.46 8.11
C ALA A 423 25.63 7.15 6.95
N VAL A 424 24.69 8.05 7.26
CA VAL A 424 23.84 8.73 6.28
C VAL A 424 23.88 10.25 6.44
N SER A 425 23.71 10.96 5.33
CA SER A 425 23.59 12.42 5.32
C SER A 425 22.15 12.83 5.57
N TRP A 426 21.92 13.76 6.50
CA TRP A 426 20.57 14.14 6.96
C TRP A 426 20.14 15.52 6.51
N VAL A 427 18.85 15.65 6.22
CA VAL A 427 18.13 16.92 6.14
C VAL A 427 16.86 16.84 7.01
N GLY A 428 16.51 17.92 7.70
CA GLY A 428 15.24 18.05 8.39
C GLY A 428 14.16 18.54 7.44
N VAL A 429 12.97 17.94 7.46
CA VAL A 429 11.81 18.50 6.75
C VAL A 429 10.66 18.67 7.74
N VAL A 430 10.12 19.89 7.79
CA VAL A 430 8.95 20.23 8.60
C VAL A 430 7.76 20.46 7.68
N VAL A 431 6.80 19.54 7.73
CA VAL A 431 5.55 19.62 6.97
C VAL A 431 4.48 20.28 7.83
N LEU A 432 3.92 21.38 7.32
CA LEU A 432 2.83 22.10 7.97
C LEU A 432 1.51 21.80 7.26
N ASP A 433 0.58 21.19 8.00
CA ASP A 433 -0.77 20.92 7.54
C ASP A 433 -1.70 22.05 8.03
N HIS A 434 -2.17 22.86 7.08
CA HIS A 434 -3.01 24.02 7.33
C HIS A 434 -3.98 24.17 6.16
N SER A 435 -5.29 24.19 6.42
CA SER A 435 -6.32 24.19 5.37
C SER A 435 -6.39 25.50 4.58
N ASP A 436 -6.08 26.63 5.21
CA ASP A 436 -6.11 27.97 4.59
C ASP A 436 -4.90 28.83 5.01
N PRO A 437 -3.68 28.52 4.53
CA PRO A 437 -2.46 29.16 5.02
C PRO A 437 -2.31 30.59 4.50
N PRO A 438 -2.00 31.58 5.35
CA PRO A 438 -1.73 32.94 4.89
C PRO A 438 -0.49 33.01 3.98
N GLU A 439 -0.57 33.80 2.91
CA GLU A 439 0.51 33.94 1.91
C GLU A 439 1.77 34.63 2.45
N GLY A 440 2.95 34.33 1.92
CA GLY A 440 4.17 35.07 2.24
C GLY A 440 4.72 34.84 3.65
N VAL A 441 4.36 33.73 4.29
CA VAL A 441 5.00 33.32 5.56
C VAL A 441 6.38 32.78 5.29
N LEU A 442 7.41 33.47 5.75
CA LEU A 442 8.79 33.01 5.70
C LEU A 442 9.27 32.65 7.11
N PRO A 443 9.36 31.35 7.48
CA PRO A 443 9.84 30.95 8.79
C PRO A 443 11.34 31.23 8.95
N ASP A 444 11.71 31.91 10.04
CA ASP A 444 13.10 32.07 10.45
C ASP A 444 13.57 30.79 11.16
N LEU A 445 13.99 29.80 10.36
CA LEU A 445 14.43 28.51 10.86
C LEU A 445 15.75 28.66 11.63
N PRO A 446 15.89 28.00 12.79
CA PRO A 446 17.11 28.12 13.58
C PRO A 446 18.31 27.55 12.82
N ALA A 447 19.45 28.24 12.88
CA ALA A 447 20.73 27.72 12.43
C ALA A 447 21.17 26.54 13.33
N THR A 448 20.63 25.35 13.05
CA THR A 448 21.05 24.10 13.69
C THR A 448 22.13 23.41 12.86
N ARG A 449 22.79 22.39 13.42
CA ARG A 449 23.70 21.52 12.65
C ARG A 449 23.00 20.71 11.56
N LEU A 450 21.66 20.59 11.63
CA LEU A 450 20.85 19.90 10.64
C LEU A 450 20.22 20.95 9.70
N PRO A 451 20.62 21.00 8.41
CA PRO A 451 19.91 21.80 7.41
C PRO A 451 18.44 21.41 7.39
N THR A 452 17.53 22.37 7.42
CA THR A 452 16.09 22.10 7.56
C THR A 452 15.28 22.92 6.57
N VAL A 453 14.27 22.31 5.96
CA VAL A 453 13.29 22.95 5.07
C VAL A 453 11.91 22.85 5.69
N ALA A 454 11.12 23.92 5.61
CA ALA A 454 9.70 23.89 5.99
C ALA A 454 8.83 24.02 4.74
N VAL A 455 7.81 23.18 4.61
CA VAL A 455 6.89 23.15 3.46
C VAL A 455 5.45 22.98 3.93
N LEU A 456 4.48 23.32 3.07
CA LEU A 456 3.09 22.92 3.31
C LEU A 456 2.88 21.46 2.91
N ARG A 457 1.89 20.80 3.50
CA ARG A 457 1.54 19.42 3.14
C ARG A 457 1.15 19.25 1.66
N ARG A 458 0.47 20.24 1.09
CA ARG A 458 0.18 20.28 -0.36
C ARG A 458 1.45 20.26 -1.21
N ASP A 459 2.49 20.98 -0.80
CA ASP A 459 3.77 21.05 -1.52
C ASP A 459 4.54 19.72 -1.42
N TRP A 460 4.49 19.09 -0.25
CA TRP A 460 5.01 17.74 -0.04
C TRP A 460 4.34 16.73 -0.98
N ASP A 461 3.00 16.72 -1.02
CA ASP A 461 2.24 15.84 -1.88
C ASP A 461 2.54 16.09 -3.36
N PHE A 462 2.65 17.35 -3.76
CA PHE A 462 3.05 17.76 -5.11
C PHE A 462 4.40 17.17 -5.51
N LEU A 463 5.43 17.29 -4.67
CA LEU A 463 6.78 16.79 -4.99
C LEU A 463 6.77 15.28 -5.22
N PHE A 464 6.07 14.54 -4.36
CA PHE A 464 5.98 13.09 -4.50
C PHE A 464 5.14 12.64 -5.70
N ASP A 465 3.98 13.25 -5.98
CA ASP A 465 3.20 12.93 -7.18
C ASP A 465 3.94 13.31 -8.46
N HIS A 466 4.67 14.43 -8.45
CA HIS A 466 5.37 14.96 -9.62
C HIS A 466 6.63 14.14 -9.94
N LEU A 467 7.44 13.75 -8.94
CA LEU A 467 8.70 13.02 -9.13
C LEU A 467 8.57 11.49 -9.04
N ARG A 468 7.61 10.97 -8.27
CA ARG A 468 7.35 9.53 -8.06
C ARG A 468 8.60 8.69 -7.77
N SER A 469 9.50 9.27 -7.00
CA SER A 469 10.81 8.74 -6.61
C SER A 469 11.17 9.30 -5.23
N VAL A 470 11.43 8.43 -4.26
CA VAL A 470 11.84 8.89 -2.92
C VAL A 470 13.22 9.51 -3.01
N SER A 471 14.13 8.88 -3.74
CA SER A 471 15.50 9.37 -3.90
C SER A 471 15.54 10.74 -4.56
N ALA A 472 14.70 10.99 -5.57
CA ALA A 472 14.64 12.31 -6.21
C ALA A 472 14.06 13.39 -5.28
N VAL A 473 13.05 13.07 -4.46
CA VAL A 473 12.48 14.01 -3.49
C VAL A 473 13.47 14.30 -2.36
N VAL A 474 14.15 13.28 -1.85
CA VAL A 474 15.22 13.42 -0.84
C VAL A 474 16.37 14.27 -1.41
N ASP A 475 16.79 14.00 -2.64
CA ASP A 475 17.83 14.77 -3.32
C ASP A 475 17.42 16.23 -3.55
N TYR A 476 16.15 16.48 -3.87
CA TYR A 476 15.58 17.82 -3.94
C TYR A 476 15.72 18.54 -2.59
N PHE A 477 15.27 17.93 -1.48
CA PHE A 477 15.40 18.56 -0.16
C PHE A 477 16.85 18.82 0.27
N HIS A 478 17.78 17.91 -0.05
CA HIS A 478 19.20 18.16 0.18
C HIS A 478 19.75 19.33 -0.65
N ARG A 479 19.28 19.51 -1.89
CA ARG A 479 19.65 20.65 -2.75
C ARG A 479 19.15 21.96 -2.14
N VAL A 480 17.88 21.99 -1.75
CA VAL A 480 17.21 23.22 -1.32
C VAL A 480 17.52 23.64 0.13
N ALA A 481 17.97 22.73 0.98
CA ALA A 481 18.20 23.01 2.41
C ALA A 481 19.35 23.99 2.71
N HIS A 482 20.18 24.30 1.72
CA HIS A 482 21.32 25.21 1.85
C HIS A 482 21.10 26.57 1.18
N GLU A 483 19.98 26.76 0.48
CA GLU A 483 19.63 28.02 -0.15
C GLU A 483 18.90 28.95 0.84
N ALA A 484 18.66 30.19 0.43
CA ALA A 484 17.83 31.10 1.21
C ALA A 484 16.41 30.53 1.38
N GLY A 485 15.83 30.69 2.57
CA GLY A 485 14.47 30.25 2.83
C GLY A 485 13.46 30.89 1.88
N GLN A 486 12.44 30.14 1.49
CA GLN A 486 11.31 30.63 0.69
C GLN A 486 10.04 30.72 1.52
N ALA A 487 9.09 31.54 1.04
CA ALA A 487 7.78 31.61 1.65
C ALA A 487 7.06 30.26 1.54
N LEU A 488 6.31 29.89 2.58
CA LEU A 488 5.51 28.68 2.56
C LEU A 488 4.42 28.76 1.48
N GLY A 489 4.17 27.64 0.80
CA GLY A 489 3.22 27.54 -0.30
C GLY A 489 3.78 27.92 -1.68
N THR A 490 5.06 28.28 -1.78
CA THR A 490 5.73 28.59 -3.06
C THR A 490 6.71 27.51 -3.51
N GLU A 491 6.72 26.32 -2.88
CA GLU A 491 7.73 25.29 -3.21
C GLU A 491 7.58 24.77 -4.65
N ALA A 492 6.36 24.78 -5.19
CA ALA A 492 6.16 24.48 -6.60
C ALA A 492 6.80 25.53 -7.52
N VAL A 493 6.78 26.82 -7.14
CA VAL A 493 7.48 27.90 -7.87
C VAL A 493 8.98 27.60 -7.85
N ARG A 494 9.54 27.38 -6.66
CA ARG A 494 10.95 27.02 -6.47
C ARG A 494 11.36 25.82 -7.31
N TYR A 495 10.55 24.77 -7.30
CA TYR A 495 10.79 23.56 -8.08
C TYR A 495 10.97 23.90 -9.56
N PHE A 496 10.06 24.70 -10.13
CA PHE A 496 10.11 25.06 -11.54
C PHE A 496 11.23 26.04 -11.88
N GLU A 497 11.59 26.97 -10.98
CA GLU A 497 12.79 27.81 -11.14
C GLU A 497 14.07 26.95 -11.21
N LEU A 498 14.19 25.95 -10.33
CA LEU A 498 15.31 25.02 -10.35
C LEU A 498 15.28 24.11 -11.59
N ALA A 499 14.10 23.68 -12.04
CA ALA A 499 13.94 22.90 -13.26
C ALA A 499 14.30 23.71 -14.52
N ASP A 500 13.95 25.00 -14.56
CA ASP A 500 14.38 25.94 -15.60
C ASP A 500 15.90 26.11 -15.59
N ALA A 501 16.50 26.28 -14.41
CA ALA A 501 17.95 26.38 -14.26
C ALA A 501 18.67 25.09 -14.70
N ASP A 502 18.10 23.92 -14.39
CA ASP A 502 18.64 22.62 -14.80
C ASP A 502 18.58 22.43 -16.32
N GLU A 503 17.51 22.87 -16.98
CA GLU A 503 17.36 22.79 -18.44
C GLU A 503 18.27 23.80 -19.18
N GLN A 504 18.48 24.98 -18.59
CA GLN A 504 19.37 26.01 -19.14
C GLN A 504 20.85 25.74 -18.89
N ALA A 505 21.18 24.89 -17.91
CA ALA A 505 22.55 24.50 -17.64
C ALA A 505 23.17 23.87 -18.90
N ALA A 506 24.24 24.49 -19.41
CA ALA A 506 24.91 23.99 -20.60
C ALA A 506 25.33 22.53 -20.38
N GLU A 507 25.04 21.68 -21.36
CA GLU A 507 25.57 20.31 -21.38
C GLU A 507 27.08 20.39 -21.22
N GLN A 508 27.57 19.98 -20.05
CA GLN A 508 29.00 19.76 -19.88
C GLN A 508 29.36 18.70 -20.90
N GLY A 509 30.31 19.02 -21.79
CA GLY A 509 30.77 18.11 -22.85
C GLY A 509 31.09 16.72 -22.33
N PRO A 510 31.30 15.73 -23.22
CA PRO A 510 31.25 14.34 -22.84
C PRO A 510 32.17 14.03 -21.65
N ARG A 511 31.61 13.49 -20.57
CA ARG A 511 32.36 13.26 -19.33
C ARG A 511 33.52 12.30 -19.65
N PRO A 512 34.73 12.50 -19.10
CA PRO A 512 35.89 11.68 -19.45
C PRO A 512 35.64 10.18 -19.31
N TRP A 513 34.94 9.76 -18.25
CA TRP A 513 34.57 8.36 -18.03
C TRP A 513 33.58 7.82 -19.06
N ALA A 514 32.66 8.65 -19.59
CA ALA A 514 31.65 8.21 -20.54
C ALA A 514 32.28 7.83 -21.89
N GLN A 515 33.35 8.54 -22.28
CA GLN A 515 34.14 8.22 -23.48
C GLN A 515 34.78 6.84 -23.38
N THR A 516 35.24 6.45 -22.19
CA THR A 516 35.90 5.16 -21.94
C THR A 516 35.00 3.96 -22.25
N PHE A 517 33.70 4.09 -22.07
CA PHE A 517 32.74 3.01 -22.32
C PHE A 517 32.15 2.99 -23.74
N GLY A 518 32.50 3.96 -24.60
CA GLY A 518 31.89 4.11 -25.93
C GLY A 518 30.36 4.25 -25.88
N ALA A 519 29.82 4.72 -24.75
CA ALA A 519 28.39 4.78 -24.51
C ALA A 519 27.79 6.05 -25.12
N LYS A 520 26.51 5.97 -25.53
CA LYS A 520 25.73 7.18 -25.83
C LYS A 520 25.54 7.93 -24.53
N GLN A 521 26.18 9.10 -24.40
CA GLN A 521 25.91 10.00 -23.29
C GLN A 521 24.56 10.68 -23.51
N VAL A 522 23.73 10.65 -22.47
CA VAL A 522 22.48 11.40 -22.39
C VAL A 522 22.55 12.22 -21.11
N SER A 523 22.18 13.49 -21.21
CA SER A 523 22.06 14.38 -20.06
C SER A 523 20.59 14.71 -19.87
N HIS A 524 20.10 14.57 -18.64
CA HIS A 524 18.75 14.95 -18.27
C HIS A 524 18.81 16.06 -17.21
N PRO A 525 17.86 17.01 -17.20
CA PRO A 525 17.72 17.92 -16.07
C PRO A 525 17.44 17.09 -14.81
N LEU A 526 18.00 17.50 -13.66
CA LEU A 526 17.76 16.78 -12.40
C LEU A 526 16.28 16.86 -12.02
N LEU A 527 15.66 18.03 -12.22
CA LEU A 527 14.24 18.24 -11.99
C LEU A 527 13.48 18.35 -13.33
N PRO A 528 12.61 17.39 -13.67
CA PRO A 528 11.80 17.49 -14.88
C PRO A 528 10.65 18.50 -14.72
N LYS A 529 10.42 19.31 -15.75
CA LYS A 529 9.25 20.23 -15.80
C LYS A 529 7.93 19.48 -15.97
N ARG A 530 7.97 18.33 -16.67
CA ARG A 530 6.79 17.49 -16.86
C ARG A 530 6.66 16.49 -15.71
N PRO A 531 5.45 16.27 -15.20
CA PRO A 531 5.18 15.15 -14.30
C PRO A 531 5.58 13.85 -14.95
N VAL A 532 6.10 12.93 -14.15
CA VAL A 532 6.50 11.61 -14.66
C VAL A 532 5.35 10.87 -15.31
N SER A 533 4.16 10.94 -14.71
CA SER A 533 2.94 10.35 -15.23
C SER A 533 2.55 10.84 -16.62
N SER A 534 2.79 12.12 -16.91
CA SER A 534 2.35 12.75 -18.15
C SER A 534 3.13 12.32 -19.39
N THR A 535 4.33 11.74 -19.23
CA THR A 535 5.21 11.40 -20.35
C THR A 535 4.89 10.03 -20.91
N ASP A 536 4.84 9.03 -20.03
CA ASP A 536 4.39 7.67 -20.33
C ASP A 536 4.05 6.93 -19.01
N ASP A 537 2.78 7.01 -18.62
CA ASP A 537 2.24 6.34 -17.42
C ASP A 537 2.50 4.84 -17.41
N THR A 538 2.40 4.17 -18.56
CA THR A 538 2.60 2.71 -18.67
C THR A 538 4.06 2.36 -18.46
N GLY A 539 4.98 3.07 -19.12
CA GLY A 539 6.41 2.86 -18.94
C GLY A 539 6.84 3.07 -17.49
N HIS A 540 6.36 4.15 -16.85
CA HIS A 540 6.66 4.38 -15.44
C HIS A 540 6.06 3.32 -14.50
N ALA A 541 4.86 2.83 -14.81
CA ALA A 541 4.24 1.74 -14.07
C ALA A 541 5.04 0.44 -14.17
N VAL A 542 5.59 0.10 -15.34
CA VAL A 542 6.48 -1.07 -15.50
C VAL A 542 7.71 -0.93 -14.59
N PHE A 543 8.38 0.22 -14.60
CA PHE A 543 9.53 0.46 -13.74
C PHE A 543 9.16 0.36 -12.25
N ARG A 544 7.97 0.86 -11.88
CA ARG A 544 7.45 0.69 -10.52
C ARG A 544 7.24 -0.79 -10.17
N ILE A 545 6.61 -1.57 -11.02
CA ILE A 545 6.38 -3.01 -10.77
C ILE A 545 7.71 -3.74 -10.56
N ILE A 546 8.75 -3.40 -11.30
CA ILE A 546 10.10 -3.97 -11.11
C ILE A 546 10.61 -3.71 -9.69
N LEU A 547 10.49 -2.47 -9.21
CA LEU A 547 10.90 -2.11 -7.86
C LEU A 547 10.07 -2.85 -6.78
N GLU A 548 8.77 -2.98 -6.99
CA GLU A 548 7.86 -3.73 -6.10
C GLU A 548 8.21 -5.23 -6.06
N ASP A 549 8.45 -5.84 -7.23
CA ASP A 549 8.84 -7.24 -7.33
C ASP A 549 10.16 -7.51 -6.58
N ILE A 550 11.12 -6.59 -6.67
CA ILE A 550 12.38 -6.66 -5.92
C ILE A 550 12.15 -6.43 -4.43
N ALA A 551 11.25 -5.54 -4.05
CA ALA A 551 10.93 -5.25 -2.66
C ALA A 551 10.27 -6.45 -1.96
N GLU A 552 9.37 -7.14 -2.65
CA GLU A 552 8.57 -8.27 -2.12
C GLU A 552 9.20 -9.64 -2.39
N GLY A 553 10.17 -9.72 -3.31
CA GLY A 553 10.81 -10.98 -3.68
C GLY A 553 11.57 -11.64 -2.53
N PRO A 554 11.77 -12.97 -2.57
CA PRO A 554 12.70 -13.65 -1.67
C PRO A 554 14.07 -13.00 -1.69
N PHE A 555 14.70 -12.86 -0.53
CA PHE A 555 16.01 -12.24 -0.38
C PHE A 555 16.76 -12.96 0.72
N ASP A 556 18.01 -13.30 0.44
CA ASP A 556 18.90 -14.12 1.25
C ASP A 556 19.92 -13.31 2.07
N HIS A 557 19.83 -11.97 1.97
CA HIS A 557 20.68 -11.02 2.69
C HIS A 557 19.87 -10.15 3.67
N ASP A 558 20.57 -9.27 4.40
CA ASP A 558 19.95 -8.39 5.38
C ASP A 558 19.03 -7.35 4.71
N GLU A 559 17.93 -6.97 5.36
CA GLU A 559 16.98 -5.98 4.79
C GLU A 559 17.62 -4.60 4.56
N ALA A 560 18.74 -4.29 5.23
CA ALA A 560 19.55 -3.11 4.93
C ALA A 560 20.17 -3.15 3.52
N ASP A 561 20.59 -4.34 3.06
CA ASP A 561 21.11 -4.52 1.71
C ASP A 561 19.99 -4.37 0.69
N ARG A 562 18.80 -4.93 0.95
CA ARG A 562 17.64 -4.73 0.08
C ARG A 562 17.30 -3.24 -0.06
N LEU A 563 17.26 -2.52 1.06
CA LEU A 563 17.01 -1.07 1.08
C LEU A 563 18.04 -0.31 0.23
N ARG A 564 19.33 -0.68 0.36
CA ARG A 564 20.41 -0.10 -0.45
C ARG A 564 20.22 -0.38 -1.93
N LEU A 565 19.89 -1.61 -2.32
CA LEU A 565 19.66 -2.00 -3.71
C LEU A 565 18.48 -1.25 -4.33
N LEU A 566 17.36 -1.17 -3.61
CA LEU A 566 16.21 -0.36 -4.02
C LEU A 566 16.61 1.10 -4.19
N GLY A 567 17.42 1.65 -3.28
CA GLY A 567 17.94 3.02 -3.39
C GLY A 567 18.81 3.23 -4.63
N LEU A 568 19.65 2.25 -5.00
CA LEU A 568 20.46 2.32 -6.23
C LEU A 568 19.60 2.35 -7.51
N LEU A 569 18.51 1.56 -7.54
CA LEU A 569 17.57 1.55 -8.66
C LEU A 569 16.71 2.83 -8.70
N ASP A 570 16.24 3.29 -7.53
CA ASP A 570 15.45 4.51 -7.38
C ASP A 570 16.28 5.79 -7.58
N ARG A 571 17.60 5.70 -7.82
CA ARG A 571 18.40 6.83 -8.31
C ARG A 571 18.41 6.97 -9.82
N LEU A 572 17.82 6.04 -10.58
CA LEU A 572 17.64 6.21 -12.02
C LEU A 572 16.87 7.50 -12.30
N ALA A 573 17.42 8.32 -13.21
CA ALA A 573 16.87 9.60 -13.58
C ALA A 573 15.37 9.47 -13.88
N VAL A 574 14.60 10.35 -13.24
CA VAL A 574 13.15 10.27 -13.23
C VAL A 574 12.54 10.29 -14.65
N THR A 575 13.15 11.06 -15.56
CA THR A 575 12.80 11.11 -16.99
C THR A 575 13.10 9.81 -17.75
N GLU A 576 14.14 9.07 -17.37
CA GLU A 576 14.53 7.83 -18.05
C GLU A 576 13.66 6.64 -17.66
N ARG A 577 13.00 6.68 -16.49
CA ARG A 577 12.20 5.54 -15.99
C ARG A 577 11.08 5.14 -16.93
N ALA A 578 10.37 6.14 -17.47
CA ALA A 578 9.25 5.92 -18.35
C ALA A 578 9.72 5.33 -19.69
N GLU A 579 10.78 5.90 -20.27
CA GLU A 579 11.41 5.40 -21.51
C GLU A 579 11.97 3.98 -21.34
N LEU A 580 12.65 3.71 -20.23
CA LEU A 580 13.20 2.39 -19.93
C LEU A 580 12.07 1.36 -19.75
N GLY A 581 11.04 1.69 -18.99
CA GLY A 581 9.91 0.79 -18.79
C GLY A 581 9.18 0.46 -20.10
N ARG A 582 9.01 1.45 -20.99
CA ARG A 582 8.47 1.22 -22.34
C ARG A 582 9.36 0.29 -23.15
N LEU A 583 10.67 0.55 -23.17
CA LEU A 583 11.66 -0.29 -23.86
C LEU A 583 11.60 -1.74 -23.38
N LEU A 584 11.46 -1.96 -22.07
CA LEU A 584 11.37 -3.29 -21.47
C LEU A 584 10.05 -3.98 -21.82
N LEU A 585 8.95 -3.25 -21.86
CA LEU A 585 7.65 -3.77 -22.29
C LEU A 585 7.66 -4.18 -23.76
N ASP A 586 8.16 -3.32 -24.65
CA ASP A 586 8.30 -3.63 -26.07
C ASP A 586 9.22 -4.84 -26.28
N SER A 587 10.29 -4.94 -25.47
CA SER A 587 11.20 -6.10 -25.49
C SER A 587 10.50 -7.37 -25.00
N LEU A 588 9.63 -7.30 -23.99
CA LEU A 588 8.83 -8.43 -23.51
C LEU A 588 7.89 -8.95 -24.60
N GLU A 589 7.21 -8.06 -25.31
CA GLU A 589 6.36 -8.42 -26.45
C GLU A 589 7.19 -9.07 -27.57
N GLU A 590 8.34 -8.50 -27.92
CA GLU A 590 9.23 -9.02 -28.96
C GLU A 590 9.75 -10.43 -28.63
N VAL A 591 10.20 -10.66 -27.39
CA VAL A 591 10.70 -11.98 -27.00
C VAL A 591 9.55 -12.99 -26.86
N ALA A 592 8.38 -12.58 -26.37
CA ALA A 592 7.24 -13.47 -26.21
C ALA A 592 6.69 -13.96 -27.56
N ALA A 593 6.83 -13.15 -28.62
CA ALA A 593 6.45 -13.51 -29.99
C ALA A 593 7.49 -14.39 -30.73
N ALA A 594 8.57 -14.81 -30.08
CA ALA A 594 9.60 -15.62 -30.71
C ALA A 594 9.17 -17.09 -30.84
N ASP A 595 9.00 -17.58 -32.07
CA ASP A 595 8.55 -18.96 -32.32
C ASP A 595 9.60 -20.04 -31.99
N VAL A 596 10.90 -19.71 -32.00
CA VAL A 596 12.00 -20.68 -31.79
C VAL A 596 13.21 -20.03 -31.10
N GLY A 597 13.71 -20.69 -30.06
CA GLY A 597 15.00 -20.40 -29.41
C GLY A 597 14.94 -19.38 -28.26
N THR A 598 16.03 -19.28 -27.51
CA THR A 598 16.17 -18.28 -26.43
C THR A 598 16.59 -16.94 -27.01
N ARG A 599 15.81 -15.88 -26.74
CA ARG A 599 16.20 -14.50 -27.08
C ARG A 599 16.50 -13.71 -25.82
N TRP A 600 17.48 -12.82 -25.95
CA TRP A 600 17.86 -11.86 -24.92
C TRP A 600 17.85 -10.44 -25.48
N ARG A 601 17.37 -9.50 -24.69
CA ARG A 601 17.49 -8.06 -24.91
C ARG A 601 18.09 -7.45 -23.67
N PHE A 602 19.13 -6.64 -23.81
CA PHE A 602 19.79 -6.00 -22.68
C PHE A 602 19.94 -4.50 -22.90
N ARG A 603 19.71 -3.74 -21.85
CA ARG A 603 20.00 -2.32 -21.73
C ARG A 603 20.93 -2.11 -20.53
N ARG A 604 22.00 -1.34 -20.72
CA ARG A 604 22.88 -0.91 -19.63
C ARG A 604 22.84 0.59 -19.49
N VAL A 605 22.83 1.06 -18.26
CA VAL A 605 22.88 2.47 -17.86
C VAL A 605 24.05 2.61 -16.89
N ILE A 606 24.96 3.53 -17.17
CA ILE A 606 26.11 3.83 -16.31
C ILE A 606 25.91 5.24 -15.77
N GLN A 607 25.97 5.39 -14.45
CA GLN A 607 25.73 6.66 -13.76
C GLN A 607 26.65 6.81 -12.54
N ASP A 608 26.48 7.92 -11.81
CA ASP A 608 27.22 8.24 -10.57
C ASP A 608 28.76 8.23 -10.78
N GLU A 609 29.22 8.91 -11.83
CA GLU A 609 30.65 8.99 -12.18
C GLU A 609 31.32 7.62 -12.38
N ALA A 610 30.63 6.72 -13.07
CA ALA A 610 31.07 5.34 -13.30
C ALA A 610 31.25 4.52 -12.01
N ARG A 611 30.44 4.80 -10.98
CA ARG A 611 30.34 3.96 -9.77
C ARG A 611 29.13 3.04 -9.76
N LEU A 612 28.14 3.28 -10.62
CA LEU A 612 26.92 2.48 -10.68
C LEU A 612 26.61 2.07 -12.13
N GLN A 613 26.48 0.76 -12.34
CA GLN A 613 25.93 0.17 -13.55
C GLN A 613 24.58 -0.47 -13.23
N LEU A 614 23.52 0.04 -13.86
CA LEU A 614 22.22 -0.61 -13.88
C LEU A 614 22.06 -1.37 -15.20
N ALA A 615 21.70 -2.64 -15.11
CA ALA A 615 21.48 -3.49 -16.27
C ALA A 615 20.05 -4.04 -16.23
N PHE A 616 19.36 -3.96 -17.35
CA PHE A 616 18.01 -4.48 -17.51
C PHE A 616 17.98 -5.43 -18.69
N GLY A 617 17.55 -6.66 -18.42
CA GLY A 617 17.45 -7.74 -19.38
C GLY A 617 16.01 -8.17 -19.58
N VAL A 618 15.72 -8.70 -20.75
CA VAL A 618 14.50 -9.45 -21.04
C VAL A 618 14.89 -10.77 -21.69
N CYS A 619 14.34 -11.88 -21.21
CA CYS A 619 14.57 -13.22 -21.74
C CYS A 619 13.26 -13.95 -22.05
N THR A 620 13.23 -14.76 -23.10
CA THR A 620 12.08 -15.60 -23.47
C THR A 620 11.65 -16.58 -22.38
N HIS A 621 12.61 -17.13 -21.62
CA HIS A 621 12.37 -18.20 -20.65
C HIS A 621 13.28 -18.05 -19.42
N PHE A 622 12.80 -18.54 -18.28
CA PHE A 622 13.58 -18.60 -17.05
C PHE A 622 13.66 -20.05 -16.56
N THR A 623 14.74 -20.73 -16.95
CA THR A 623 15.11 -22.05 -16.43
C THR A 623 16.42 -21.91 -15.66
N GLU A 624 16.86 -22.98 -15.00
CA GLU A 624 18.14 -22.97 -14.28
C GLU A 624 19.32 -22.59 -15.20
N THR A 625 19.32 -23.07 -16.45
CA THR A 625 20.32 -22.67 -17.46
C THR A 625 20.29 -21.17 -17.73
N HIS A 626 19.09 -20.57 -17.85
CA HIS A 626 18.95 -19.13 -18.07
C HIS A 626 19.38 -18.32 -16.85
N ARG A 627 19.07 -18.80 -15.64
CA ARG A 627 19.51 -18.20 -14.38
C ARG A 627 21.04 -18.13 -14.30
N ILE A 628 21.71 -19.25 -14.57
CA ILE A 628 23.18 -19.33 -14.60
C ILE A 628 23.75 -18.43 -15.70
N ALA A 629 23.19 -18.48 -16.91
CA ALA A 629 23.64 -17.65 -18.02
C ALA A 629 23.53 -16.15 -17.69
N PHE A 630 22.40 -15.71 -17.12
CA PHE A 630 22.19 -14.33 -16.70
C PHE A 630 23.14 -13.91 -15.57
N SER A 631 23.38 -14.77 -14.60
CA SER A 631 24.37 -14.52 -13.54
C SER A 631 25.77 -14.35 -14.11
N ASN A 632 26.21 -15.26 -14.97
CA ASN A 632 27.50 -15.17 -15.66
C ASN A 632 27.61 -13.91 -16.53
N TRP A 633 26.53 -13.52 -17.22
CA TRP A 633 26.49 -12.26 -17.96
C TRP A 633 26.69 -11.05 -17.05
N ALA A 634 25.96 -11.00 -15.93
CA ALA A 634 26.07 -9.90 -14.98
C ALA A 634 27.47 -9.81 -14.38
N MET A 635 28.08 -10.95 -14.01
CA MET A 635 29.46 -11.05 -13.53
C MET A 635 30.45 -10.51 -14.57
N LEU A 636 30.34 -10.98 -15.82
CA LEU A 636 31.21 -10.52 -16.91
C LEU A 636 31.07 -9.01 -17.15
N ARG A 637 29.85 -8.48 -17.18
CA ARG A 637 29.60 -7.05 -17.38
C ARG A 637 30.05 -6.21 -16.19
N HIS A 638 30.03 -6.75 -14.98
CA HIS A 638 30.56 -6.10 -13.80
C HIS A 638 32.09 -6.06 -13.83
N THR A 639 32.76 -7.19 -14.11
CA THR A 639 34.22 -7.21 -14.25
C THR A 639 34.70 -6.30 -15.38
N ASP A 640 34.09 -6.39 -16.57
CA ASP A 640 34.43 -5.49 -17.68
C ASP A 640 34.22 -4.01 -17.27
N PHE A 641 33.21 -3.71 -16.44
CA PHE A 641 32.96 -2.35 -15.93
C PHE A 641 34.01 -1.88 -14.92
N VAL A 642 34.40 -2.75 -13.98
CA VAL A 642 35.45 -2.49 -12.99
C VAL A 642 36.81 -2.28 -13.66
N ASP A 643 37.15 -3.09 -14.66
CA ASP A 643 38.43 -3.03 -15.40
C ASP A 643 38.54 -1.80 -16.31
N THR A 644 37.43 -1.37 -16.91
CA THR A 644 37.42 -0.31 -17.93
C THR A 644 37.42 1.10 -17.32
N ARG A 645 37.00 1.27 -16.06
CA ARG A 645 36.82 2.60 -15.46
C ARG A 645 38.14 3.34 -15.21
N VAL A 646 38.05 4.67 -15.22
CA VAL A 646 39.14 5.59 -14.82
C VAL A 646 38.66 6.34 -13.57
N GLY A 647 38.99 5.87 -12.36
CA GLY A 647 38.45 6.45 -11.12
C GLY A 647 38.63 5.61 -9.85
N PRO A 648 38.16 6.10 -8.67
CA PRO A 648 38.58 5.64 -7.34
C PRO A 648 38.03 4.26 -6.94
N ASP A 649 38.76 3.53 -6.10
CA ASP A 649 38.51 2.24 -5.42
C ASP A 649 37.49 1.25 -6.01
N ALA A 650 37.94 0.03 -6.35
CA ALA A 650 37.09 -0.99 -6.98
C ALA A 650 35.92 -1.36 -6.08
N ASP A 651 36.16 -1.35 -4.77
CA ASP A 651 35.23 -1.74 -3.72
C ASP A 651 33.98 -0.84 -3.63
N ALA A 652 34.01 0.36 -4.22
CA ALA A 652 32.86 1.27 -4.23
C ALA A 652 31.93 1.08 -5.44
N VAL A 653 32.29 0.22 -6.40
CA VAL A 653 31.56 0.05 -7.66
C VAL A 653 30.41 -0.94 -7.49
N TRP A 654 29.23 -0.57 -7.98
CA TRP A 654 28.04 -1.41 -7.96
C TRP A 654 27.57 -1.78 -9.37
N THR A 655 27.09 -3.01 -9.52
CA THR A 655 26.24 -3.42 -10.63
C THR A 655 24.96 -4.06 -10.11
N VAL A 656 23.82 -3.54 -10.56
CA VAL A 656 22.50 -4.14 -10.30
C VAL A 656 21.91 -4.56 -11.63
N ALA A 657 21.74 -5.86 -11.83
CA ALA A 657 21.20 -6.45 -13.05
C ALA A 657 19.81 -7.03 -12.76
N VAL A 658 18.80 -6.55 -13.49
CA VAL A 658 17.41 -7.01 -13.42
C VAL A 658 17.09 -7.78 -14.70
N LEU A 659 16.36 -8.88 -14.59
CA LEU A 659 15.87 -9.68 -15.71
C LEU A 659 14.36 -9.82 -15.64
N LEU A 660 13.66 -9.48 -16.73
CA LEU A 660 12.24 -9.78 -16.91
C LEU A 660 12.07 -11.00 -17.80
N THR A 661 11.15 -11.89 -17.44
CA THR A 661 10.83 -13.09 -18.22
C THR A 661 9.32 -13.20 -18.40
N PRO A 662 8.78 -13.25 -19.63
CA PRO A 662 7.35 -13.46 -19.83
C PRO A 662 6.86 -14.73 -19.13
N ARG A 663 5.65 -14.68 -18.56
CA ARG A 663 4.98 -15.89 -18.09
C ARG A 663 3.88 -16.29 -19.04
N PHE A 664 3.91 -17.56 -19.44
CA PHE A 664 2.93 -18.14 -20.36
C PHE A 664 1.78 -18.85 -19.64
N ASP A 665 1.85 -18.98 -18.31
CA ASP A 665 0.76 -19.54 -17.50
C ASP A 665 -0.38 -18.55 -17.24
N GLY A 666 -0.19 -17.30 -17.66
CA GLY A 666 -1.14 -16.22 -17.49
C GLY A 666 -1.17 -15.65 -16.08
N ALA A 667 -0.45 -16.19 -15.09
CA ALA A 667 -0.55 -15.77 -13.67
C ALA A 667 -0.12 -14.32 -13.43
N ARG A 668 0.85 -13.82 -14.20
CA ARG A 668 1.23 -12.41 -14.28
C ARG A 668 1.91 -12.16 -15.63
N PRO A 669 2.11 -10.91 -16.07
CA PRO A 669 2.69 -10.66 -17.39
C PRO A 669 4.16 -11.10 -17.53
N TRP A 670 4.96 -10.95 -16.48
CA TRP A 670 6.36 -11.40 -16.44
C TRP A 670 6.80 -11.74 -15.03
N ASP A 671 7.90 -12.50 -14.91
CA ASP A 671 8.69 -12.67 -13.70
C ASP A 671 9.90 -11.73 -13.66
N THR A 672 10.19 -11.16 -12.48
CA THR A 672 11.38 -10.34 -12.23
C THR A 672 12.41 -11.14 -11.43
N SER A 673 13.65 -11.14 -11.89
CA SER A 673 14.82 -11.68 -11.19
C SER A 673 15.91 -10.60 -11.11
N MET A 674 16.78 -10.67 -10.11
CA MET A 674 17.88 -9.72 -9.99
C MET A 674 19.19 -10.38 -9.55
N ASN A 675 20.30 -9.76 -9.92
CA ASN A 675 21.62 -9.99 -9.35
C ASN A 675 22.21 -8.64 -8.97
N ALA A 676 22.89 -8.56 -7.84
CA ALA A 676 23.65 -7.38 -7.44
C ALA A 676 25.08 -7.77 -7.07
N MET A 677 26.03 -6.92 -7.45
CA MET A 677 27.47 -7.16 -7.30
C MET A 677 28.14 -5.86 -6.88
N GLN A 678 29.12 -5.97 -6.00
CA GLN A 678 29.94 -4.87 -5.55
C GLN A 678 31.41 -5.30 -5.55
N GLY A 679 32.30 -4.38 -5.93
CA GLY A 679 33.74 -4.57 -5.74
C GLY A 679 34.41 -5.46 -6.78
N ASP A 680 35.60 -5.98 -6.44
CA ASP A 680 36.23 -7.03 -7.24
C ASP A 680 35.62 -8.39 -6.89
N LEU A 681 35.18 -9.13 -7.91
CA LEU A 681 34.62 -10.48 -7.75
C LEU A 681 35.71 -11.55 -7.59
N GLY A 682 36.98 -11.21 -7.79
CA GLY A 682 38.10 -12.14 -7.69
C GLY A 682 38.09 -13.22 -8.78
N LEU A 683 37.48 -12.96 -9.93
CA LEU A 683 37.40 -13.92 -11.03
C LEU A 683 38.75 -14.12 -11.68
N THR A 684 39.12 -15.38 -11.88
CA THR A 684 40.36 -15.71 -12.57
C THR A 684 40.23 -15.51 -14.08
N ALA A 685 41.36 -15.46 -14.79
CA ALA A 685 41.36 -15.39 -16.25
C ALA A 685 40.68 -16.60 -16.91
N ASP A 686 40.75 -17.77 -16.26
CA ASP A 686 40.10 -19.00 -16.72
C ASP A 686 38.57 -18.90 -16.54
N ASP A 687 38.09 -18.37 -15.41
CA ASP A 687 36.66 -18.11 -15.18
C ASP A 687 36.10 -17.15 -16.24
N LEU A 688 36.79 -16.04 -16.49
CA LEU A 688 36.39 -15.06 -17.51
C LEU A 688 36.39 -15.67 -18.92
N THR A 689 37.33 -16.55 -19.22
CA THR A 689 37.38 -17.24 -20.52
C THR A 689 36.20 -18.19 -20.68
N ALA A 690 35.87 -18.95 -19.65
CA ALA A 690 34.71 -19.85 -19.64
C ALA A 690 33.39 -19.08 -19.78
N ILE A 691 33.22 -18.00 -19.02
CA ILE A 691 32.02 -17.15 -19.09
C ILE A 691 31.89 -16.48 -20.46
N ARG A 692 32.98 -15.93 -21.03
CA ARG A 692 32.96 -15.30 -22.36
C ARG A 692 32.61 -16.29 -23.46
N ALA A 693 33.00 -17.57 -23.33
CA ALA A 693 32.65 -18.59 -24.30
C ALA A 693 31.12 -18.83 -24.40
N GLN A 694 30.38 -18.61 -23.30
CA GLN A 694 28.92 -18.76 -23.27
C GLN A 694 28.17 -17.63 -24.00
N TRP A 695 28.81 -16.45 -24.16
CA TRP A 695 28.19 -15.24 -24.72
C TRP A 695 28.80 -14.79 -26.05
N LYS A 696 29.65 -15.63 -26.68
CA LYS A 696 30.33 -15.36 -27.96
C LYS A 696 29.50 -15.72 -29.21
N SER A 697 28.25 -16.16 -29.05
CA SER A 697 27.36 -16.59 -30.15
C SER A 697 26.38 -15.51 -30.56
#